data_AF-A0A455ANJ1-F1
#
_entry.id   AF-A0A455ANJ1-F1
#
_cell.length_a   1.000
_cell.length_b   1.000
_cell.length_c   1.000
_cell.angle_alpha   90.00
_cell.angle_beta   90.00
_cell.angle_gamma   90.00
#
_symmetry.space_group_name_H-M   'P 1'
#
loop_
_entity.id
_entity.type
_entity.pdbx_description
1 polymer ?
#
loop_
_entity_poly.entity_id
_entity_poly.type
_entity_poly.pdbx_seq_one_letter_code
_entity_poly.pdbx_strand_id
1 'polypeptide(L)'
;MKQVETNSYDIQRLLHVKGKRNVVAGEVELSWKSFNRGDVFLLDLGKLIIQWNGPESNRMERLRGMTLAKEIRDQERGGRTYVGVVDGEDEKASPQLMEIMNHVLGQRKELKAAVPDTVVEPALKAALKLYHVSDSGGNVVVREVATRPLTQDLLSHEDCYILDQGGLKIYLWKGKNVNAQEKREAMSQALNFIKAKQYPPSTQVEVQNDGAESAVFQQLFQKWTVPNRASGLGKTHAVGSVARVEQVKFDATSMHVQPQVAAQQKMVDDGSGEVQVWRIEDLELVPVDSKWLGHFYGGDCYLLLYTYLIGEKKYYLLYIWQGSQASQDEITASAYQAVILDQQYNNEPVQILVPMGKESPHLMSIFKGRMVVYKGGTSRANSVEPVPSTQLFQVRGASTNNTKAFEVPAQAASLNSNDVFILKTPSCCYLWCGKGCSGDEREMAKMVADTISRTEKQVVVEGQEPANFWMALGGKAPYASTKRLQEETLVITPRLFECSNQTGRFLATEIPDFNQDDLEEDDVFLLDVWDQVFFWIGKNANEAEKKAAATTVQEYLKTHPSGRDPETPIIVVKQGHEPPIFTGWFLAWDPFRWRNTKSYEALKAELGNSGDWGQITAELTNPKLDVFNANSNITSGPLTIFPLEQLANKPVEELPEGVDPSRREEHLSVEDFTKALGMTPAAFSALPRWKQQNLKKEKGLF
;
A
#
# COMPACT_ATOMS: atom_id res chain seq x y z
N MET A 1 22.02 18.33 2.58
CA MET A 1 21.45 17.09 2.02
C MET A 1 22.09 16.87 0.67
N LYS A 2 22.79 15.75 0.46
CA LYS A 2 23.23 15.35 -0.88
C LYS A 2 21.99 14.91 -1.66
N GLN A 3 21.90 15.33 -2.91
CA GLN A 3 20.84 14.98 -3.87
C GLN A 3 20.59 13.47 -3.87
N VAL A 4 19.33 13.06 -3.95
CA VAL A 4 18.96 11.72 -4.39
C VAL A 4 19.17 11.71 -5.91
N GLU A 5 20.21 11.01 -6.36
CA GLU A 5 20.45 10.78 -7.78
C GLU A 5 19.53 9.66 -8.26
N THR A 6 18.40 10.01 -8.85
CA THR A 6 17.60 9.11 -9.68
C THR A 6 18.34 8.92 -11.01
N ASN A 7 19.00 7.76 -11.17
CA ASN A 7 19.69 7.20 -12.36
C ASN A 7 21.14 6.70 -12.14
N SER A 8 21.54 6.30 -10.93
CA SER A 8 22.85 5.64 -10.75
C SER A 8 22.78 4.16 -11.17
N TYR A 9 23.39 3.85 -12.33
CA TYR A 9 23.62 2.47 -12.76
C TYR A 9 24.89 1.86 -12.12
N ASP A 10 25.72 2.68 -11.46
CA ASP A 10 26.93 2.28 -10.74
C ASP A 10 26.64 2.06 -9.24
N ILE A 11 25.73 1.13 -8.92
CA ILE A 11 25.46 0.69 -7.55
C ILE A 11 25.95 -0.74 -7.37
N GLN A 12 26.69 -1.00 -6.30
CA GLN A 12 26.97 -2.34 -5.80
C GLN A 12 26.71 -2.39 -4.30
N ARG A 13 25.66 -3.11 -3.89
CA ARG A 13 25.30 -3.29 -2.47
C ARG A 13 24.72 -4.68 -2.21
N LEU A 14 24.80 -5.11 -0.97
CA LEU A 14 24.21 -6.36 -0.50
C LEU A 14 23.17 -6.06 0.57
N LEU A 15 21.94 -6.51 0.37
CA LEU A 15 20.87 -6.39 1.36
C LEU A 15 20.63 -7.75 2.01
N HIS A 16 20.60 -7.77 3.33
CA HIS A 16 20.20 -8.92 4.12
C HIS A 16 18.72 -8.80 4.47
N VAL A 17 17.93 -9.74 3.95
CA VAL A 17 16.49 -9.85 4.15
C VAL A 17 16.24 -10.92 5.19
N LYS A 18 15.86 -10.49 6.39
CA LYS A 18 15.63 -11.38 7.53
C LYS A 18 14.35 -11.02 8.28
N GLY A 19 13.67 -12.04 8.76
CA GLY A 19 12.59 -11.90 9.71
C GLY A 19 11.42 -12.81 9.35
N LYS A 20 10.55 -13.07 10.33
CA LYS A 20 9.39 -13.92 10.15
C LYS A 20 8.11 -13.11 9.93
N ARG A 21 7.84 -12.12 10.80
CA ARG A 21 6.66 -11.23 10.74
C ARG A 21 6.95 -9.86 10.10
N ASN A 22 8.03 -9.22 10.50
CA ASN A 22 8.51 -7.96 9.91
C ASN A 22 9.82 -8.27 9.20
N VAL A 23 9.71 -8.73 7.95
CA VAL A 23 10.89 -8.98 7.13
C VAL A 23 11.54 -7.62 6.84
N VAL A 24 12.68 -7.38 7.47
CA VAL A 24 13.47 -6.16 7.31
C VAL A 24 14.62 -6.44 6.35
N ALA A 25 14.90 -5.47 5.50
CA ALA A 25 16.07 -5.48 4.64
C ALA A 25 17.05 -4.42 5.14
N GLY A 26 18.28 -4.84 5.43
CA GLY A 26 19.36 -3.95 5.83
C GLY A 26 20.58 -4.16 4.94
N GLU A 27 21.28 -3.08 4.63
CA GLU A 27 22.54 -3.17 3.89
C GLU A 27 23.64 -3.80 4.78
N VAL A 28 24.36 -4.77 4.22
CA VAL A 28 25.43 -5.51 4.88
C VAL A 28 26.71 -5.49 4.03
N GLU A 29 27.83 -5.92 4.61
CA GLU A 29 29.11 -6.02 3.89
C GLU A 29 28.94 -6.84 2.61
N LEU A 30 29.38 -6.29 1.47
CA LEU A 30 29.36 -6.91 0.14
C LEU A 30 30.38 -8.06 0.07
N SER A 31 30.12 -9.15 0.80
CA SER A 31 31.02 -10.30 0.93
C SER A 31 30.24 -11.56 1.27
N TRP A 32 30.76 -12.72 0.83
CA TRP A 32 30.26 -14.03 1.25
C TRP A 32 30.24 -14.23 2.77
N LYS A 33 31.02 -13.46 3.54
CA LYS A 33 31.00 -13.50 5.01
C LYS A 33 29.65 -13.07 5.62
N SER A 34 28.86 -12.28 4.88
CA SER A 34 27.55 -11.80 5.33
C SER A 34 26.45 -12.85 5.18
N PHE A 35 26.64 -13.80 4.27
CA PHE A 35 25.65 -14.82 3.96
C PHE A 35 25.54 -15.87 5.06
N ASN A 36 24.34 -16.39 5.24
CA ASN A 36 24.06 -17.54 6.10
C ASN A 36 23.03 -18.46 5.44
N ARG A 37 22.88 -19.68 5.97
CA ARG A 37 22.02 -20.70 5.36
C ARG A 37 20.52 -20.45 5.55
N GLY A 38 20.11 -19.59 6.49
CA GLY A 38 18.73 -19.43 6.93
C GLY A 38 17.99 -18.21 6.41
N ASP A 39 18.64 -17.30 5.70
CA ASP A 39 18.05 -16.00 5.33
C ASP A 39 18.13 -15.74 3.82
N VAL A 40 17.49 -14.65 3.36
CA VAL A 40 17.49 -14.22 1.97
C VAL A 40 18.40 -13.00 1.80
N PHE A 41 19.08 -12.90 0.66
CA PHE A 41 19.99 -11.79 0.36
C PHE A 41 19.70 -11.24 -1.04
N LEU A 42 19.73 -9.91 -1.19
CA LEU A 42 19.63 -9.24 -2.49
C LEU A 42 20.97 -8.59 -2.82
N LEU A 43 21.64 -9.11 -3.85
CA LEU A 43 22.83 -8.49 -4.44
C LEU A 43 22.40 -7.54 -5.55
N ASP A 44 22.51 -6.25 -5.32
CA ASP A 44 22.08 -5.21 -6.25
C ASP A 44 23.31 -4.61 -6.95
N LEU A 45 23.37 -4.81 -8.27
CA LEU A 45 24.47 -4.43 -9.17
C LEU A 45 24.03 -3.36 -10.18
N GLY A 46 22.97 -2.60 -9.89
CA GLY A 46 22.44 -1.59 -10.82
C GLY A 46 21.55 -2.21 -11.89
N LYS A 47 22.17 -2.79 -12.94
CA LYS A 47 21.48 -3.44 -14.07
C LYS A 47 20.92 -4.84 -13.75
N LEU A 48 21.39 -5.43 -12.66
CA LEU A 48 21.00 -6.77 -12.21
C LEU A 48 20.81 -6.78 -10.70
N ILE A 49 19.71 -7.36 -10.24
CA ILE A 49 19.45 -7.71 -8.85
C ILE A 49 19.41 -9.23 -8.75
N ILE A 50 20.27 -9.83 -7.93
CA ILE A 50 20.27 -11.26 -7.67
C ILE A 50 19.71 -11.51 -6.28
N GLN A 51 18.54 -12.15 -6.20
CA GLN A 51 18.02 -12.71 -4.97
C GLN A 51 18.65 -14.09 -4.75
N TRP A 52 19.45 -14.22 -3.70
CA TRP A 52 19.98 -15.50 -3.25
C TRP A 52 19.20 -15.97 -2.02
N ASN A 53 18.63 -17.16 -2.08
CA ASN A 53 17.85 -17.75 -1.00
C ASN A 53 18.71 -18.76 -0.23
N GLY A 54 18.81 -18.60 1.09
CA GLY A 54 19.41 -19.62 1.95
C GLY A 54 18.69 -20.97 1.81
N PRO A 55 19.41 -22.11 1.84
CA PRO A 55 18.79 -23.44 1.77
C PRO A 55 17.75 -23.69 2.88
N GLU A 56 17.90 -23.01 4.01
CA GLU A 56 17.03 -23.11 5.19
C GLU A 56 16.11 -21.88 5.33
N SER A 57 16.09 -20.98 4.32
CA SER A 57 15.26 -19.76 4.33
C SER A 57 13.76 -20.05 4.25
N ASN A 58 12.98 -19.23 4.96
CA ASN A 58 11.55 -19.44 5.04
C ASN A 58 10.81 -18.81 3.83
N ARG A 59 9.60 -19.31 3.54
CA ARG A 59 8.81 -18.86 2.38
C ARG A 59 8.50 -17.36 2.41
N MET A 60 8.30 -16.78 3.58
CA MET A 60 7.95 -15.36 3.73
C MET A 60 9.14 -14.47 3.41
N GLU A 61 10.35 -14.83 3.85
CA GLU A 61 11.59 -14.13 3.49
C GLU A 61 11.84 -14.19 1.98
N ARG A 62 11.59 -15.34 1.36
CA ARG A 62 11.72 -15.50 -0.10
C ARG A 62 10.71 -14.62 -0.85
N LEU A 63 9.47 -14.56 -0.40
CA LEU A 63 8.43 -13.70 -0.99
C LEU A 63 8.72 -12.22 -0.77
N ARG A 64 9.12 -11.81 0.43
CA ARG A 64 9.47 -10.41 0.70
C ARG A 64 10.73 -9.99 -0.06
N GLY A 65 11.76 -10.84 -0.10
CA GLY A 65 12.94 -10.60 -0.92
C GLY A 65 12.55 -10.36 -2.38
N MET A 66 11.59 -11.13 -2.88
CA MET A 66 11.05 -10.98 -4.23
C MET A 66 10.31 -9.65 -4.42
N THR A 67 9.42 -9.31 -3.49
CA THR A 67 8.67 -8.05 -3.51
C THR A 67 9.63 -6.86 -3.46
N LEU A 68 10.63 -6.90 -2.57
CA LEU A 68 11.63 -5.85 -2.45
C LEU A 68 12.51 -5.73 -3.70
N ALA A 69 12.94 -6.85 -4.29
CA ALA A 69 13.68 -6.82 -5.56
C ALA A 69 12.86 -6.20 -6.69
N LYS A 70 11.55 -6.49 -6.76
CA LYS A 70 10.61 -5.85 -7.69
C LYS A 70 10.43 -4.36 -7.39
N GLU A 71 10.28 -3.97 -6.12
CA GLU A 71 10.18 -2.57 -5.70
C GLU A 71 11.44 -1.79 -6.09
N ILE A 72 12.64 -2.32 -5.84
CA ILE A 72 13.91 -1.69 -6.27
C ILE A 72 13.94 -1.58 -7.80
N ARG A 73 13.57 -2.63 -8.52
CA ARG A 73 13.49 -2.60 -9.99
C ARG A 73 12.56 -1.51 -10.50
N ASP A 74 11.37 -1.41 -9.92
CA ASP A 74 10.29 -0.58 -10.43
C ASP A 74 10.42 0.87 -9.97
N GLN A 75 10.72 1.10 -8.69
CA GLN A 75 10.78 2.42 -8.07
C GLN A 75 12.16 3.09 -8.21
N GLU A 76 13.26 2.33 -8.04
CA GLU A 76 14.61 2.92 -8.12
C GLU A 76 15.19 2.89 -9.53
N ARG A 77 14.81 1.91 -10.36
CA ARG A 77 15.40 1.68 -11.69
C ARG A 77 14.42 1.86 -12.86
N GLY A 78 13.18 2.28 -12.58
CA GLY A 78 12.17 2.55 -13.61
C GLY A 78 11.87 1.34 -14.50
N GLY A 79 11.93 0.13 -13.95
CA GLY A 79 11.66 -1.12 -14.66
C GLY A 79 12.82 -1.67 -15.52
N ARG A 80 13.98 -0.98 -15.58
CA ARG A 80 15.08 -1.29 -16.52
C ARG A 80 16.18 -2.19 -15.95
N THR A 81 15.91 -2.93 -14.88
CA THR A 81 16.87 -3.85 -14.26
C THR A 81 16.33 -5.27 -14.26
N TYR A 82 17.23 -6.25 -14.36
CA TYR A 82 16.86 -7.66 -14.35
C TYR A 82 16.85 -8.20 -12.93
N VAL A 83 15.93 -9.12 -12.62
CA VAL A 83 15.86 -9.79 -11.31
C VAL A 83 16.10 -11.28 -11.52
N GLY A 84 17.22 -11.78 -11.03
CA GLY A 84 17.58 -13.20 -11.03
C GLY A 84 17.38 -13.82 -9.65
N VAL A 85 17.01 -15.10 -9.60
CA VAL A 85 16.83 -15.83 -8.33
C VAL A 85 17.75 -17.05 -8.32
N VAL A 86 18.53 -17.19 -7.26
CA VAL A 86 19.38 -18.36 -7.00
C VAL A 86 18.92 -19.02 -5.70
N ASP A 87 18.52 -20.28 -5.80
CA ASP A 87 18.17 -21.08 -4.62
C ASP A 87 19.41 -21.80 -4.09
N GLY A 88 19.76 -21.56 -2.83
CA GLY A 88 20.95 -22.14 -2.20
C GLY A 88 20.90 -23.67 -2.11
N GLU A 89 19.70 -24.27 -2.11
CA GLU A 89 19.50 -25.71 -2.21
C GLU A 89 19.87 -26.29 -3.59
N ASP A 90 19.86 -25.47 -4.64
CA ASP A 90 20.16 -25.87 -6.02
C ASP A 90 20.87 -24.76 -6.82
N GLU A 91 22.03 -24.31 -6.33
CA GLU A 91 22.82 -23.25 -6.99
C GLU A 91 23.25 -23.64 -8.42
N LYS A 92 23.28 -24.94 -8.73
CA LYS A 92 23.65 -25.47 -10.05
C LYS A 92 22.61 -25.18 -11.12
N ALA A 93 21.37 -24.89 -10.73
CA ALA A 93 20.31 -24.48 -11.66
C ALA A 93 20.53 -23.06 -12.23
N SER A 94 21.43 -22.26 -11.65
CA SER A 94 21.67 -20.87 -12.05
C SER A 94 23.17 -20.56 -12.19
N PRO A 95 23.89 -21.25 -13.09
CA PRO A 95 25.35 -21.16 -13.20
C PRO A 95 25.84 -19.76 -13.58
N GLN A 96 25.12 -19.04 -14.47
CA GLN A 96 25.52 -17.69 -14.89
C GLN A 96 25.42 -16.66 -13.76
N LEU A 97 24.35 -16.74 -12.94
CA LEU A 97 24.17 -15.84 -11.79
C LEU A 97 25.23 -16.12 -10.71
N MET A 98 25.56 -17.39 -10.48
CA MET A 98 26.62 -17.77 -9.55
C MET A 98 28.01 -17.32 -10.00
N GLU A 99 28.28 -17.29 -11.31
CA GLU A 99 29.52 -16.72 -11.85
C GLU A 99 29.64 -15.23 -11.51
N ILE A 100 28.58 -14.45 -11.74
CA ILE A 100 28.53 -13.03 -11.39
C ILE A 100 28.71 -12.83 -9.88
N MET A 101 27.98 -13.59 -9.06
CA MET A 101 28.10 -13.49 -7.60
C MET A 101 29.53 -13.77 -7.12
N ASN A 102 30.22 -14.78 -7.67
CA ASN A 102 31.61 -15.08 -7.31
C ASN A 102 32.60 -14.03 -7.83
N HIS A 103 32.32 -13.39 -8.96
CA HIS A 103 33.13 -12.28 -9.45
C HIS A 103 33.04 -11.07 -8.52
N VAL A 104 31.82 -10.70 -8.10
CA VAL A 104 31.58 -9.50 -7.27
C VAL A 104 31.92 -9.73 -5.80
N LEU A 105 31.52 -10.87 -5.22
CA LEU A 105 31.71 -11.18 -3.79
C LEU A 105 33.05 -11.87 -3.49
N GLY A 106 33.81 -12.24 -4.53
CA GLY A 106 35.04 -13.01 -4.45
C GLY A 106 34.82 -14.52 -4.26
N GLN A 107 35.88 -15.24 -3.92
CA GLN A 107 35.85 -16.70 -3.81
C GLN A 107 34.86 -17.16 -2.73
N ARG A 108 33.95 -18.08 -3.12
CA ARG A 108 32.96 -18.71 -2.24
C ARG A 108 33.63 -19.26 -0.98
N LYS A 109 33.15 -18.83 0.19
CA LYS A 109 33.52 -19.35 1.51
C LYS A 109 32.36 -20.12 2.13
N GLU A 110 32.65 -20.90 3.16
CA GLU A 110 31.65 -21.67 3.90
C GLU A 110 30.63 -20.72 4.55
N LEU A 111 29.34 -21.02 4.35
CA LEU A 111 28.23 -20.21 4.85
C LEU A 111 28.07 -20.36 6.36
N LYS A 112 27.71 -19.28 7.04
CA LYS A 112 27.32 -19.34 8.46
C LYS A 112 26.04 -20.18 8.61
N ALA A 113 25.93 -20.88 9.74
CA ALA A 113 24.70 -21.60 10.10
C ALA A 113 23.52 -20.61 10.20
N ALA A 114 22.30 -21.11 9.97
CA ALA A 114 21.09 -20.33 10.18
C ALA A 114 21.05 -19.82 11.63
N VAL A 115 20.89 -18.51 11.80
CA VAL A 115 20.68 -17.91 13.11
C VAL A 115 19.18 -17.94 13.39
N PRO A 116 18.72 -18.64 14.45
CA PRO A 116 17.30 -18.70 14.77
C PRO A 116 16.75 -17.30 15.02
N ASP A 117 15.62 -16.96 14.39
CA ASP A 117 14.97 -15.64 14.52
C ASP A 117 14.63 -15.29 15.98
N THR A 118 14.49 -16.32 16.84
CA THR A 118 14.28 -16.21 18.28
C THR A 118 15.42 -15.53 19.05
N VAL A 119 16.63 -15.45 18.48
CA VAL A 119 17.83 -14.88 19.12
C VAL A 119 18.11 -13.44 18.71
N VAL A 120 17.69 -13.04 17.50
CA VAL A 120 17.95 -11.70 16.94
C VAL A 120 16.92 -10.67 17.42
N GLU A 121 15.65 -11.08 17.60
CA GLU A 121 14.60 -10.18 18.08
C GLU A 121 14.76 -9.69 19.53
N PRO A 122 15.24 -10.48 20.51
CA PRO A 122 15.50 -9.98 21.86
C PRO A 122 16.59 -8.90 21.90
N ALA A 123 17.62 -8.98 21.06
CA ALA A 123 18.68 -7.95 20.98
C ALA A 123 18.16 -6.64 20.38
N LEU A 124 17.28 -6.71 19.36
CA LEU A 124 16.56 -5.57 18.79
C LEU A 124 15.50 -4.99 19.75
N LYS A 125 14.81 -5.84 20.52
CA LYS A 125 13.83 -5.45 21.56
C LYS A 125 14.48 -4.91 22.84
N ALA A 126 15.69 -5.37 23.20
CA ALA A 126 16.47 -4.90 24.35
C ALA A 126 17.17 -3.55 24.10
N ALA A 127 17.20 -3.09 22.85
CA ALA A 127 17.88 -1.86 22.45
C ALA A 127 17.07 -0.58 22.67
N LEU A 128 15.80 -0.68 23.09
CA LEU A 128 14.97 0.51 23.35
C LEU A 128 15.31 1.13 24.71
N LYS A 129 16.03 2.25 24.68
CA LYS A 129 16.49 2.98 25.88
C LYS A 129 16.04 4.43 25.85
N LEU A 130 15.51 4.92 26.95
CA LEU A 130 15.14 6.31 27.13
C LEU A 130 16.24 7.04 27.90
N TYR A 131 16.67 8.19 27.38
CA TYR A 131 17.67 9.07 27.98
C TYR A 131 17.06 10.45 28.20
N HIS A 132 17.42 11.10 29.31
CA HIS A 132 17.06 12.47 29.64
C HIS A 132 18.20 13.40 29.28
N VAL A 133 17.85 14.52 28.67
CA VAL A 133 18.77 15.59 28.29
C VAL A 133 18.55 16.71 29.30
N SER A 134 19.54 16.98 30.15
CA SER A 134 19.44 17.97 31.23
C SER A 134 20.59 18.97 31.23
N ASP A 135 20.31 20.22 31.58
CA ASP A 135 21.28 21.32 31.66
C ASP A 135 21.94 21.53 33.03
N SER A 136 21.78 20.59 33.98
CA SER A 136 22.15 20.78 35.39
C SER A 136 23.63 21.17 35.58
N GLY A 137 23.93 22.47 35.60
CA GLY A 137 25.28 23.04 35.72
C GLY A 137 25.78 23.88 34.54
N GLY A 138 24.95 24.21 33.55
CA GLY A 138 25.34 25.05 32.39
C GLY A 138 26.02 24.30 31.24
N ASN A 139 26.10 22.96 31.33
CA ASN A 139 26.51 22.06 30.26
C ASN A 139 25.44 20.97 30.11
N VAL A 140 24.91 20.80 28.90
CA VAL A 140 23.88 19.81 28.62
C VAL A 140 24.47 18.39 28.61
N VAL A 141 23.94 17.51 29.46
CA VAL A 141 24.36 16.11 29.63
C VAL A 141 23.21 15.14 29.34
N VAL A 142 23.53 14.02 28.67
CA VAL A 142 22.57 12.95 28.34
C VAL A 142 22.74 11.79 29.33
N ARG A 143 21.70 11.44 30.07
CA ARG A 143 21.70 10.37 31.09
C ARG A 143 20.65 9.30 30.78
N GLU A 144 20.98 8.03 30.96
CA GLU A 144 20.00 6.93 30.79
C GLU A 144 18.97 6.98 31.93
N VAL A 145 17.69 6.94 31.58
CA VAL A 145 16.55 7.07 32.51
C VAL A 145 15.86 5.74 32.70
N ALA A 146 15.60 5.03 31.60
CA ALA A 146 14.81 3.80 31.63
C ALA A 146 15.10 2.89 30.44
N THR A 147 14.85 1.60 30.65
CA THR A 147 14.69 0.58 29.61
C THR A 147 13.26 0.05 29.67
N ARG A 148 12.83 -0.77 28.69
CA ARG A 148 11.47 -1.33 28.69
C ARG A 148 11.13 -2.07 30.00
N PRO A 149 9.88 -1.99 30.49
CA PRO A 149 8.73 -1.28 29.92
C PRO A 149 8.81 0.23 30.13
N LEU A 150 8.62 1.01 29.05
CA LEU A 150 8.56 2.47 29.15
C LEU A 150 7.13 2.91 29.41
N THR A 151 6.91 3.80 30.37
CA THR A 151 5.60 4.36 30.68
C THR A 151 5.60 5.86 30.39
N GLN A 152 4.43 6.42 30.03
CA GLN A 152 4.32 7.81 29.58
C GLN A 152 4.77 8.81 30.66
N ASP A 153 4.59 8.48 31.93
CA ASP A 153 5.01 9.29 33.09
C ASP A 153 6.53 9.49 33.19
N LEU A 154 7.33 8.76 32.41
CA LEU A 154 8.78 8.99 32.29
C LEU A 154 9.13 10.25 31.50
N LEU A 155 8.19 10.83 30.76
CA LEU A 155 8.37 12.03 29.95
C LEU A 155 7.83 13.26 30.68
N SER A 156 8.74 14.10 31.17
CA SER A 156 8.42 15.41 31.76
C SER A 156 8.13 16.44 30.68
N HIS A 157 7.04 17.18 30.84
CA HIS A 157 6.69 18.31 29.96
C HIS A 157 7.75 19.43 29.93
N GLU A 158 8.68 19.45 30.89
CA GLU A 158 9.68 20.52 31.07
C GLU A 158 11.04 20.20 30.44
N ASP A 159 11.23 18.97 29.92
CA ASP A 159 12.54 18.45 29.55
C ASP A 159 12.60 17.88 28.12
N CYS A 160 13.81 17.60 27.62
CA CYS A 160 14.03 16.81 26.40
C CYS A 160 14.46 15.38 26.70
N TYR A 161 14.05 14.45 25.85
CA TYR A 161 14.41 13.03 25.96
C TYR A 161 14.87 12.46 24.62
N ILE A 162 15.79 11.51 24.68
CA ILE A 162 16.25 10.74 23.53
C ILE A 162 15.80 9.29 23.73
N LEU A 163 15.03 8.75 22.80
CA LEU A 163 14.63 7.35 22.76
C LEU A 163 15.44 6.63 21.67
N ASP A 164 16.42 5.85 22.11
CA ASP A 164 17.35 5.09 21.25
C ASP A 164 16.75 3.73 20.88
N GLN A 165 16.73 3.39 19.59
CA GLN A 165 16.39 2.04 19.09
C GLN A 165 17.63 1.28 18.59
N GLY A 166 18.74 1.32 19.32
CA GLY A 166 19.93 0.53 19.01
C GLY A 166 20.62 0.91 17.71
N GLY A 167 20.62 2.20 17.35
CA GLY A 167 21.27 2.69 16.13
C GLY A 167 20.47 2.57 14.83
N LEU A 168 19.30 1.91 14.84
CA LEU A 168 18.36 1.91 13.70
C LEU A 168 17.72 3.29 13.51
N LYS A 169 17.24 3.86 14.61
CA LYS A 169 16.53 5.13 14.65
C LYS A 169 16.56 5.69 16.07
N ILE A 170 16.56 7.01 16.16
CA ILE A 170 16.53 7.71 17.45
C ILE A 170 15.40 8.72 17.42
N TYR A 171 14.58 8.76 18.47
CA TYR A 171 13.56 9.80 18.63
C TYR A 171 14.05 10.86 19.60
N LEU A 172 13.89 12.13 19.23
CA LEU A 172 14.13 13.26 20.11
C LEU A 172 12.79 13.84 20.54
N TRP A 173 12.35 13.53 21.75
CA TRP A 173 11.11 14.05 22.32
C TRP A 173 11.36 15.37 23.05
N LYS A 174 10.53 16.38 22.77
CA LYS A 174 10.66 17.74 23.32
C LYS A 174 9.43 18.10 24.14
N GLY A 175 9.62 18.29 25.44
CA GLY A 175 8.60 18.80 26.35
C GLY A 175 8.03 20.15 25.92
N LYS A 176 6.73 20.35 26.12
CA LYS A 176 6.01 21.56 25.72
C LYS A 176 6.48 22.82 26.46
N ASN A 177 7.03 22.64 27.66
CA ASN A 177 7.51 23.70 28.55
C ASN A 177 9.05 23.77 28.61
N VAL A 178 9.75 23.13 27.66
CA VAL A 178 11.22 23.06 27.69
C VAL A 178 11.89 24.44 27.53
N ASN A 179 13.02 24.62 28.20
CA ASN A 179 13.74 25.89 28.17
C ASN A 179 14.32 26.19 26.77
N ALA A 180 14.49 27.48 26.44
CA ALA A 180 14.87 27.92 25.10
C ALA A 180 16.31 27.54 24.68
N GLN A 181 17.18 27.20 25.65
CA GLN A 181 18.53 26.74 25.38
C GLN A 181 18.52 25.25 25.02
N GLU A 182 17.89 24.41 25.83
CA GLU A 182 17.69 22.99 25.57
C GLU A 182 16.95 22.77 24.25
N LYS A 183 15.92 23.57 23.94
CA LYS A 183 15.19 23.48 22.66
C LYS A 183 16.07 23.67 21.43
N ARG A 184 17.06 24.57 21.51
CA ARG A 184 18.02 24.87 20.43
C ARG A 184 19.13 23.83 20.35
N GLU A 185 19.58 23.31 21.48
CA GLU A 185 20.70 22.36 21.55
C GLU A 185 20.28 20.90 21.39
N ALA A 186 19.00 20.56 21.60
CA ALA A 186 18.48 19.19 21.58
C ALA A 186 18.85 18.40 20.31
N MET A 187 18.82 19.05 19.14
CA MET A 187 19.21 18.39 17.88
C MET A 187 20.72 18.15 17.79
N SER A 188 21.52 19.11 18.26
CA SER A 188 22.98 18.95 18.36
C SER A 188 23.35 17.80 19.31
N GLN A 189 22.62 17.67 20.42
CA GLN A 189 22.79 16.57 21.37
C GLN A 189 22.40 15.22 20.79
N ALA A 190 21.32 15.12 20.01
CA ALA A 190 20.98 13.88 19.30
C ALA A 190 22.08 13.46 18.31
N LEU A 191 22.67 14.40 17.58
CA LEU A 191 23.78 14.14 16.66
C LEU A 191 25.09 13.77 17.39
N ASN A 192 25.38 14.42 18.52
CA ASN A 192 26.53 14.08 19.36
C ASN A 192 26.34 12.71 20.04
N PHE A 193 25.10 12.37 20.40
CA PHE A 193 24.74 11.07 20.94
C PHE A 193 25.00 9.94 19.92
N ILE A 194 24.61 10.13 18.65
CA ILE A 194 24.95 9.20 17.55
C ILE A 194 26.46 8.99 17.45
N LYS A 195 27.24 10.07 17.47
CA LYS A 195 28.72 9.99 17.42
C LYS A 195 29.31 9.29 18.64
N ALA A 196 28.83 9.61 19.84
CA ALA A 196 29.33 9.04 21.10
C ALA A 196 29.02 7.54 21.22
N LYS A 197 27.86 7.10 20.71
CA LYS A 197 27.47 5.68 20.62
C LYS A 197 28.12 4.93 19.45
N GLN A 198 28.88 5.63 18.60
CA GLN A 198 29.50 5.09 17.39
C GLN A 198 28.49 4.49 16.41
N TYR A 199 27.27 5.04 16.36
CA TYR A 199 26.27 4.64 15.38
C TYR A 199 26.62 5.18 13.98
N PRO A 200 26.14 4.52 12.90
CA PRO A 200 26.35 5.01 11.54
C PRO A 200 25.90 6.46 11.35
N PRO A 201 26.62 7.29 10.58
CA PRO A 201 26.18 8.65 10.26
C PRO A 201 24.82 8.74 9.55
N SER A 202 24.33 7.62 9.01
CA SER A 202 23.02 7.45 8.37
C SER A 202 21.86 7.19 9.35
N THR A 203 22.13 7.00 10.65
CA THR A 203 21.09 6.79 11.67
C THR A 203 20.12 7.97 11.72
N GLN A 204 18.83 7.70 11.50
CA GLN A 204 17.79 8.73 11.42
C GLN A 204 17.43 9.28 12.81
N VAL A 205 17.24 10.60 12.90
CA VAL A 205 16.72 11.31 14.08
C VAL A 205 15.33 11.85 13.77
N GLU A 206 14.30 11.38 14.48
CA GLU A 206 12.92 11.85 14.35
C GLU A 206 12.53 12.69 15.56
N VAL A 207 12.05 13.91 15.35
CA VAL A 207 11.66 14.81 16.44
C VAL A 207 10.20 14.61 16.79
N GLN A 208 9.91 14.37 18.07
CA GLN A 208 8.57 14.29 18.64
C GLN A 208 8.33 15.51 19.51
N ASN A 209 7.20 16.19 19.31
CA ASN A 209 6.80 17.28 20.20
C ASN A 209 5.75 16.75 21.17
N ASP A 210 5.87 17.15 22.43
CA ASP A 210 4.92 16.84 23.50
C ASP A 210 3.48 17.20 23.12
N GLY A 211 2.61 16.19 23.10
CA GLY A 211 1.21 16.28 22.68
C GLY A 211 0.97 16.13 21.17
N ALA A 212 2.02 15.94 20.37
CA ALA A 212 1.98 15.70 18.93
C ALA A 212 2.85 14.50 18.52
N GLU A 213 2.98 13.52 19.41
CA GLU A 213 3.80 12.35 19.19
C GLU A 213 3.20 11.44 18.12
N SER A 214 4.04 10.90 17.23
CA SER A 214 3.61 9.96 16.20
C SER A 214 3.10 8.67 16.83
N ALA A 215 2.14 8.01 16.18
CA ALA A 215 1.61 6.73 16.66
C ALA A 215 2.73 5.67 16.83
N VAL A 216 3.74 5.73 15.96
CA VAL A 216 4.95 4.88 16.02
C VAL A 216 5.73 5.13 17.31
N PHE A 217 5.89 6.39 17.73
CA PHE A 217 6.53 6.74 19.00
C PHE A 217 5.67 6.32 20.21
N GLN A 218 4.36 6.58 20.19
CA GLN A 218 3.45 6.26 21.29
C GLN A 218 3.40 4.75 21.59
N GLN A 219 3.45 3.91 20.54
CA GLN A 219 3.50 2.44 20.64
C GLN A 219 4.78 1.90 21.31
N LEU A 220 5.82 2.73 21.46
CA LEU A 220 7.05 2.35 22.16
C LEU A 220 6.89 2.36 23.69
N PHE A 221 5.78 2.91 24.20
CA PHE A 221 5.40 2.98 25.59
C PHE A 221 4.26 1.99 25.91
N GLN A 222 4.26 1.42 27.11
CA GLN A 222 3.33 0.39 27.57
C GLN A 222 1.88 0.88 27.66
N LYS A 223 1.69 2.17 27.97
CA LYS A 223 0.39 2.82 28.09
C LYS A 223 0.55 4.29 27.76
N TRP A 224 -0.20 4.77 26.78
CA TRP A 224 -0.20 6.17 26.34
C TRP A 224 -1.61 6.74 26.44
N THR A 225 -1.79 7.75 27.29
CA THR A 225 -3.06 8.40 27.58
C THR A 225 -3.02 9.87 27.17
N VAL A 226 -4.04 10.33 26.45
CA VAL A 226 -4.17 11.73 26.04
C VAL A 226 -5.16 12.41 27.00
N PRO A 227 -4.75 13.43 27.77
CA PRO A 227 -5.68 14.18 28.61
C PRO A 227 -6.78 14.82 27.76
N ASN A 228 -8.03 14.81 28.24
CA ASN A 228 -9.26 15.28 27.58
C ASN A 228 -9.86 14.41 26.46
N ARG A 229 -9.55 13.10 26.43
CA ARG A 229 -10.50 12.14 25.87
C ARG A 229 -11.63 11.90 26.88
N ALA A 230 -12.74 12.61 26.74
CA ALA A 230 -14.00 12.17 27.31
C ALA A 230 -14.32 10.78 26.74
N SER A 231 -14.69 9.85 27.62
CA SER A 231 -15.29 8.57 27.21
C SER A 231 -16.48 8.86 26.30
N GLY A 232 -16.47 8.30 25.10
CA GLY A 232 -17.61 8.33 24.19
C GLY A 232 -18.80 7.59 24.79
N LEU A 233 -19.91 8.31 24.86
CA LEU A 233 -21.32 7.89 24.92
C LEU A 233 -21.63 6.39 25.13
N GLY A 234 -21.42 5.90 26.35
CA GLY A 234 -22.37 5.03 27.01
C GLY A 234 -23.22 5.89 27.94
N LYS A 235 -24.54 5.99 27.72
CA LYS A 235 -25.44 6.59 28.70
C LYS A 235 -25.47 5.70 29.94
N THR A 236 -24.62 5.96 30.93
CA THR A 236 -24.91 5.55 32.29
C THR A 236 -26.03 6.46 32.80
N HIS A 237 -27.17 5.85 33.13
CA HIS A 237 -28.23 6.55 33.84
C HIS A 237 -27.70 7.02 35.20
N ALA A 238 -27.52 8.33 35.34
CA ALA A 238 -27.62 9.00 36.62
C ALA A 238 -28.86 9.90 36.58
N VAL A 239 -29.83 9.58 37.45
CA VAL A 239 -31.05 10.36 37.63
C VAL A 239 -30.65 11.73 38.21
N GLY A 240 -30.85 12.80 37.46
CA GLY A 240 -30.67 14.17 37.94
C GLY A 240 -30.59 15.20 36.81
N SER A 241 -31.73 15.83 36.51
CA SER A 241 -31.87 17.12 35.80
C SER A 241 -31.03 17.30 34.52
N VAL A 242 -31.58 16.86 33.38
CA VAL A 242 -31.06 17.12 32.04
C VAL A 242 -31.21 18.61 31.69
N ALA A 243 -30.10 19.36 31.69
CA ALA A 243 -29.99 20.51 30.80
C ALA A 243 -30.01 19.95 29.37
N ARG A 244 -30.95 20.42 28.52
CA ARG A 244 -31.01 20.04 27.11
C ARG A 244 -29.67 20.39 26.45
N VAL A 245 -28.87 19.38 26.16
CA VAL A 245 -27.71 19.52 25.28
C VAL A 245 -28.26 19.55 23.86
N GLU A 246 -28.23 20.73 23.23
CA GLU A 246 -28.43 20.83 21.78
C GLU A 246 -27.38 19.95 21.09
N GLN A 247 -27.85 19.02 20.25
CA GLN A 247 -26.99 18.37 19.27
C GLN A 247 -26.56 19.43 18.27
N VAL A 248 -25.37 19.98 18.45
CA VAL A 248 -24.77 20.87 17.45
C VAL A 248 -24.48 20.02 16.22
N LYS A 249 -25.13 20.37 15.10
CA LYS A 249 -24.86 19.76 13.79
C LYS A 249 -23.38 19.90 13.45
N PHE A 250 -22.81 18.89 12.80
CA PHE A 250 -21.46 18.93 12.24
C PHE A 250 -21.27 20.21 11.42
N ASP A 251 -20.35 21.08 11.85
CA ASP A 251 -20.02 22.33 11.17
C ASP A 251 -18.60 22.26 10.61
N ALA A 252 -18.53 21.91 9.32
CA ALA A 252 -17.33 21.86 8.51
C ALA A 252 -16.45 23.11 8.62
N THR A 253 -17.06 24.29 8.76
CA THR A 253 -16.32 25.56 8.77
C THR A 253 -15.46 25.73 10.03
N SER A 254 -15.80 25.03 11.11
CA SER A 254 -15.06 25.05 12.38
C SER A 254 -13.79 24.18 12.38
N MET A 255 -13.66 23.24 11.45
CA MET A 255 -12.53 22.30 11.41
C MET A 255 -11.18 22.98 11.09
N HIS A 256 -11.19 24.02 10.25
CA HIS A 256 -9.99 24.80 9.94
C HIS A 256 -9.48 25.63 11.14
N VAL A 257 -10.35 25.86 12.13
CA VAL A 257 -10.05 26.63 13.34
C VAL A 257 -9.64 25.70 14.50
N GLN A 258 -9.96 24.40 14.42
CA GLN A 258 -9.71 23.41 15.47
C GLN A 258 -8.95 22.17 14.93
N PRO A 259 -7.61 22.26 14.77
CA PRO A 259 -6.79 21.17 14.21
C PRO A 259 -6.90 19.82 14.95
N GLN A 260 -7.25 19.85 16.24
CA GLN A 260 -7.45 18.65 17.04
C GLN A 260 -8.70 17.87 16.62
N VAL A 261 -9.77 18.55 16.22
CA VAL A 261 -11.02 17.92 15.75
C VAL A 261 -10.79 17.31 14.36
N ALA A 262 -10.11 18.03 13.47
CA ALA A 262 -9.70 17.53 12.16
C ALA A 262 -8.86 16.25 12.26
N ALA A 263 -7.87 16.23 13.16
CA ALA A 263 -7.04 15.05 13.41
C ALA A 263 -7.83 13.87 14.01
N GLN A 264 -8.78 14.13 14.91
CA GLN A 264 -9.63 13.09 15.51
C GLN A 264 -10.61 12.48 14.50
N GLN A 265 -11.15 13.29 13.59
CA GLN A 265 -12.09 12.86 12.56
C GLN A 265 -11.39 12.28 11.32
N LYS A 266 -10.04 12.38 11.23
CA LYS A 266 -9.25 12.03 10.05
C LYS A 266 -9.71 12.79 8.79
N MET A 267 -10.12 14.05 8.94
CA MET A 267 -10.65 14.89 7.88
C MET A 267 -9.85 16.20 7.84
N VAL A 268 -9.33 16.61 6.68
CA VAL A 268 -8.61 17.90 6.54
C VAL A 268 -9.54 19.07 6.28
N ASP A 269 -10.70 18.80 5.67
CA ASP A 269 -11.86 19.67 5.51
C ASP A 269 -13.13 18.82 5.32
N ASP A 270 -14.19 19.35 4.71
CA ASP A 270 -15.45 18.64 4.45
C ASP A 270 -15.55 17.94 3.09
N GLY A 271 -14.48 17.92 2.29
CA GLY A 271 -14.48 17.39 0.93
C GLY A 271 -15.09 18.33 -0.12
N SER A 272 -15.30 19.62 0.18
CA SER A 272 -15.91 20.59 -0.74
C SER A 272 -14.94 21.28 -1.71
N GLY A 273 -13.63 21.03 -1.57
CA GLY A 273 -12.57 21.56 -2.41
C GLY A 273 -12.59 21.07 -3.86
N GLU A 274 -11.66 21.59 -4.65
CA GLU A 274 -11.55 21.27 -6.07
C GLU A 274 -10.84 19.93 -6.24
N VAL A 275 -11.45 18.99 -6.96
CA VAL A 275 -10.84 17.69 -7.26
C VAL A 275 -10.60 17.52 -8.76
N GLN A 276 -9.40 17.09 -9.11
CA GLN A 276 -9.04 16.63 -10.44
C GLN A 276 -8.74 15.14 -10.36
N VAL A 277 -9.32 14.34 -11.26
CA VAL A 277 -9.21 12.89 -11.26
C VAL A 277 -8.65 12.40 -12.58
N TRP A 278 -7.60 11.59 -12.52
CA TRP A 278 -7.02 10.91 -13.65
C TRP A 278 -7.05 9.41 -13.42
N ARG A 279 -7.15 8.67 -14.52
CA ARG A 279 -6.96 7.23 -14.59
C ARG A 279 -5.62 6.96 -15.30
N ILE A 280 -4.95 5.88 -14.91
CA ILE A 280 -3.78 5.40 -15.62
C ILE A 280 -4.24 4.58 -16.84
N GLU A 281 -3.80 4.98 -18.02
CA GLU A 281 -4.02 4.24 -19.28
C GLU A 281 -2.74 4.28 -20.09
N ASP A 282 -2.31 3.11 -20.59
CA ASP A 282 -1.07 2.98 -21.35
C ASP A 282 0.13 3.66 -20.66
N LEU A 283 0.17 3.57 -19.33
CA LEU A 283 1.16 4.16 -18.41
C LEU A 283 1.15 5.70 -18.29
N GLU A 284 0.14 6.36 -18.87
CA GLU A 284 -0.04 7.81 -18.87
C GLU A 284 -1.28 8.27 -18.09
N LEU A 285 -1.32 9.55 -17.72
CA LEU A 285 -2.47 10.16 -17.04
C LEU A 285 -3.54 10.59 -18.03
N VAL A 286 -4.71 9.93 -17.96
CA VAL A 286 -5.88 10.28 -18.75
C VAL A 286 -6.96 10.87 -17.83
N PRO A 287 -7.44 12.11 -18.08
CA PRO A 287 -8.49 12.72 -17.27
C PRO A 287 -9.77 11.88 -17.30
N VAL A 288 -10.38 11.67 -16.13
CA VAL A 288 -11.65 10.97 -16.01
C VAL A 288 -12.79 11.90 -16.45
N ASP A 289 -13.66 11.41 -17.32
CA ASP A 289 -14.86 12.14 -17.75
C ASP A 289 -15.74 12.49 -16.53
N SER A 290 -16.25 13.72 -16.51
CA SER A 290 -17.19 14.23 -15.51
C SER A 290 -18.30 13.24 -15.10
N LYS A 291 -18.83 12.44 -16.03
CA LYS A 291 -19.88 11.45 -15.76
C LYS A 291 -19.43 10.26 -14.92
N TRP A 292 -18.12 10.01 -14.87
CA TRP A 292 -17.48 8.92 -14.14
C TRP A 292 -16.78 9.41 -12.86
N LEU A 293 -16.89 10.69 -12.51
CA LEU A 293 -16.37 11.18 -11.24
C LEU A 293 -17.09 10.50 -10.07
N GLY A 294 -16.32 9.90 -9.17
CA GLY A 294 -16.83 9.07 -8.07
C GLY A 294 -16.98 7.59 -8.40
N HIS A 295 -16.70 7.18 -9.64
CA HIS A 295 -16.70 5.78 -10.08
C HIS A 295 -15.27 5.24 -10.14
N PHE A 296 -14.98 4.17 -9.41
CA PHE A 296 -13.65 3.57 -9.33
C PHE A 296 -13.73 2.11 -9.72
N TYR A 297 -12.95 1.71 -10.72
CA TYR A 297 -12.94 0.33 -11.20
C TYR A 297 -11.77 -0.44 -10.61
N GLY A 298 -12.04 -1.61 -10.05
CA GLY A 298 -11.02 -2.46 -9.43
C GLY A 298 -9.91 -2.90 -10.39
N GLY A 299 -10.11 -2.83 -11.71
CA GLY A 299 -9.09 -3.12 -12.73
C GLY A 299 -8.24 -1.93 -13.15
N ASP A 300 -8.42 -0.73 -12.58
CA ASP A 300 -7.68 0.48 -12.94
C ASP A 300 -6.97 1.09 -11.71
N CYS A 301 -6.01 1.98 -11.96
CA CYS A 301 -5.43 2.89 -10.95
C CYS A 301 -5.84 4.34 -11.22
N TYR A 302 -6.07 5.13 -10.16
CA TYR A 302 -6.51 6.52 -10.25
C TYR A 302 -5.64 7.44 -9.40
N LEU A 303 -5.38 8.64 -9.91
CA LEU A 303 -4.79 9.74 -9.16
C LEU A 303 -5.84 10.83 -8.95
N LEU A 304 -5.94 11.33 -7.73
CA LEU A 304 -6.85 12.41 -7.38
C LEU A 304 -6.09 13.53 -6.71
N LEU A 305 -5.96 14.66 -7.41
CA LEU A 305 -5.42 15.87 -6.81
C LEU A 305 -6.58 16.68 -6.24
N TYR A 306 -6.63 16.77 -4.92
CA TYR A 306 -7.61 17.54 -4.18
C TYR A 306 -6.97 18.84 -3.68
N THR A 307 -7.55 19.97 -4.05
CA THR A 307 -7.10 21.30 -3.66
C THR A 307 -8.12 21.90 -2.68
N TYR A 308 -7.64 22.27 -1.50
CA TYR A 308 -8.46 22.90 -0.47
C TYR A 308 -7.79 24.16 0.08
N LEU A 309 -8.58 25.01 0.74
CA LEU A 309 -8.13 26.29 1.26
C LEU A 309 -8.12 26.25 2.79
N ILE A 310 -7.04 26.78 3.38
CA ILE A 310 -7.02 27.17 4.79
C ILE A 310 -6.75 28.68 4.81
N GLY A 311 -7.79 29.46 5.12
CA GLY A 311 -7.76 30.90 4.88
C GLY A 311 -7.67 31.19 3.38
N GLU A 312 -6.68 31.96 2.95
CA GLU A 312 -6.42 32.26 1.53
C GLU A 312 -5.35 31.35 0.89
N LYS A 313 -4.71 30.48 1.69
CA LYS A 313 -3.63 29.62 1.21
C LYS A 313 -4.17 28.28 0.70
N LYS A 314 -3.71 27.87 -0.48
CA LYS A 314 -3.99 26.56 -1.09
C LYS A 314 -3.13 25.46 -0.48
N TYR A 315 -3.75 24.30 -0.29
CA TYR A 315 -3.14 23.06 0.14
C TYR A 315 -3.61 21.94 -0.78
N TYR A 316 -2.79 20.90 -0.91
CA TYR A 316 -3.03 19.83 -1.88
C TYR A 316 -2.91 18.46 -1.21
N LEU A 317 -3.85 17.56 -1.51
CA LEU A 317 -3.72 16.13 -1.26
C LEU A 317 -3.68 15.41 -2.60
N LEU A 318 -2.78 14.44 -2.73
CA LEU A 318 -2.70 13.56 -3.88
C LEU A 318 -3.04 12.13 -3.46
N TYR A 319 -4.27 11.70 -3.72
CA TYR A 319 -4.67 10.31 -3.51
C TYR A 319 -4.23 9.44 -4.68
N ILE A 320 -3.63 8.30 -4.36
CA ILE A 320 -3.25 7.25 -5.30
C ILE A 320 -4.15 6.05 -4.99
N TRP A 321 -5.27 5.93 -5.69
CA TRP A 321 -6.21 4.84 -5.50
C TRP A 321 -5.84 3.65 -6.40
N GLN A 322 -5.71 2.47 -5.81
CA GLN A 322 -5.27 1.26 -6.51
C GLN A 322 -6.34 0.19 -6.46
N GLY A 323 -6.82 -0.20 -7.65
CA GLY A 323 -7.76 -1.29 -7.81
C GLY A 323 -7.14 -2.65 -7.48
N SER A 324 -7.93 -3.52 -6.85
CA SER A 324 -7.49 -4.87 -6.45
C SER A 324 -7.12 -5.81 -7.63
N GLN A 325 -7.57 -5.49 -8.84
CA GLN A 325 -7.34 -6.23 -10.09
C GLN A 325 -6.52 -5.41 -11.11
N ALA A 326 -6.01 -4.24 -10.73
CA ALA A 326 -5.17 -3.41 -11.60
C ALA A 326 -3.87 -4.16 -11.95
N SER A 327 -3.37 -3.96 -13.16
CA SER A 327 -2.16 -4.66 -13.59
C SER A 327 -0.91 -4.08 -12.90
N GLN A 328 0.14 -4.88 -12.79
CA GLN A 328 1.36 -4.48 -12.08
C GLN A 328 2.02 -3.25 -12.73
N ASP A 329 1.99 -3.17 -14.05
CA ASP A 329 2.50 -2.03 -14.81
C ASP A 329 1.69 -0.75 -14.55
N GLU A 330 0.36 -0.84 -14.41
CA GLU A 330 -0.47 0.31 -14.01
C GLU A 330 -0.22 0.75 -12.57
N ILE A 331 -0.06 -0.20 -11.64
CA ILE A 331 0.29 0.10 -10.24
C ILE A 331 1.62 0.86 -10.20
N THR A 332 2.63 0.39 -10.93
CA THR A 332 3.94 1.05 -11.03
C THR A 332 3.82 2.43 -11.70
N ALA A 333 3.08 2.53 -12.80
CA ALA A 333 2.84 3.79 -13.48
C ALA A 333 2.10 4.80 -12.59
N SER A 334 1.15 4.36 -11.75
CA SER A 334 0.42 5.24 -10.83
C SER A 334 1.36 5.92 -9.83
N ALA A 335 2.33 5.18 -9.28
CA ALA A 335 3.33 5.73 -8.37
C ALA A 335 4.28 6.70 -9.09
N TYR A 336 4.73 6.34 -10.30
CA TYR A 336 5.60 7.20 -11.10
C TYR A 336 4.91 8.51 -11.52
N GLN A 337 3.68 8.42 -12.00
CA GLN A 337 2.86 9.57 -12.38
C GLN A 337 2.52 10.45 -11.17
N ALA A 338 2.37 9.88 -9.97
CA ALA A 338 2.14 10.64 -8.76
C ALA A 338 3.34 11.54 -8.43
N VAL A 339 4.57 11.06 -8.62
CA VAL A 339 5.79 11.86 -8.45
C VAL A 339 5.85 13.00 -9.46
N ILE A 340 5.52 12.74 -10.73
CA ILE A 340 5.50 13.78 -11.77
C ILE A 340 4.48 14.87 -11.41
N LEU A 341 3.28 14.46 -11.01
CA LEU A 341 2.23 15.40 -10.63
C LEU A 341 2.62 16.20 -9.39
N ASP A 342 3.21 15.56 -8.38
CA ASP A 342 3.72 16.21 -7.17
C ASP A 342 4.75 17.31 -7.50
N GLN A 343 5.70 17.01 -8.40
CA GLN A 343 6.70 17.97 -8.86
C GLN A 343 6.10 19.19 -9.58
N GLN A 344 5.01 19.00 -10.35
CA GLN A 344 4.30 20.10 -11.01
C GLN A 344 3.67 21.08 -10.01
N TYR A 345 3.35 20.60 -8.81
CA TYR A 345 2.80 21.39 -7.70
C TYR A 345 3.86 21.70 -6.63
N ASN A 346 5.12 21.84 -7.05
CA ASN A 346 6.27 22.21 -6.20
C ASN A 346 6.57 21.22 -5.05
N ASN A 347 6.15 19.95 -5.17
CA ASN A 347 6.24 18.93 -4.12
C ASN A 347 5.52 19.31 -2.81
N GLU A 348 4.48 20.15 -2.92
CA GLU A 348 3.60 20.51 -1.81
C GLU A 348 2.47 19.50 -1.54
N PRO A 349 1.95 18.73 -2.53
CA PRO A 349 0.94 17.71 -2.27
C PRO A 349 1.33 16.64 -1.25
N VAL A 350 0.41 16.34 -0.33
CA VAL A 350 0.53 15.18 0.57
C VAL A 350 0.05 13.94 -0.17
N GLN A 351 0.96 13.00 -0.45
CA GLN A 351 0.65 11.77 -1.17
C GLN A 351 0.04 10.72 -0.22
N ILE A 352 -1.10 10.14 -0.62
CA ILE A 352 -1.86 9.17 0.17
C ILE A 352 -2.20 7.95 -0.70
N LEU A 353 -1.59 6.82 -0.37
CA LEU A 353 -1.89 5.54 -1.01
C LEU A 353 -3.20 4.96 -0.45
N VAL A 354 -4.13 4.60 -1.33
CA VAL A 354 -5.44 4.07 -0.98
C VAL A 354 -5.71 2.77 -1.74
N PRO A 355 -5.45 1.62 -1.11
CA PRO A 355 -5.92 0.35 -1.64
C PRO A 355 -7.46 0.32 -1.71
N MET A 356 -8.00 -0.30 -2.77
CA MET A 356 -9.43 -0.55 -2.90
C MET A 356 -10.00 -1.18 -1.61
N GLY A 357 -11.09 -0.60 -1.10
CA GLY A 357 -11.74 -1.04 0.14
C GLY A 357 -11.24 -0.33 1.41
N LYS A 358 -10.07 0.34 1.36
CA LYS A 358 -9.46 1.08 2.48
C LYS A 358 -9.60 2.60 2.32
N GLU A 359 -10.66 3.05 1.67
CA GLU A 359 -10.94 4.47 1.46
C GLU A 359 -11.12 5.22 2.79
N SER A 360 -10.41 6.32 2.97
CA SER A 360 -10.53 7.18 4.15
C SER A 360 -11.85 7.99 4.17
N PRO A 361 -12.33 8.42 5.34
CA PRO A 361 -13.51 9.29 5.44
C PRO A 361 -13.43 10.54 4.56
N HIS A 362 -12.25 11.15 4.49
CA HIS A 362 -12.03 12.35 3.67
C HIS A 362 -12.12 12.06 2.17
N LEU A 363 -11.57 10.94 1.70
CA LEU A 363 -11.70 10.57 0.29
C LEU A 363 -13.17 10.35 -0.10
N MET A 364 -13.95 9.73 0.79
CA MET A 364 -15.37 9.48 0.57
C MET A 364 -16.19 10.78 0.58
N SER A 365 -15.85 11.75 1.44
CA SER A 365 -16.58 13.02 1.52
C SER A 365 -16.47 13.88 0.26
N ILE A 366 -15.37 13.77 -0.49
CA ILE A 366 -15.18 14.42 -1.80
C ILE A 366 -16.36 14.09 -2.76
N PHE A 367 -16.86 12.86 -2.70
CA PHE A 367 -17.95 12.40 -3.56
C PHE A 367 -19.33 12.57 -2.94
N LYS A 368 -19.42 13.08 -1.71
CA LYS A 368 -20.68 13.41 -1.02
C LYS A 368 -21.66 12.22 -0.97
N GLY A 369 -21.14 11.04 -0.61
CA GLY A 369 -21.91 9.80 -0.54
C GLY A 369 -22.22 9.14 -1.90
N ARG A 370 -21.60 9.60 -2.99
CA ARG A 370 -21.78 9.06 -4.36
C ARG A 370 -20.58 8.26 -4.86
N MET A 371 -19.73 7.78 -3.96
CA MET A 371 -18.61 6.92 -4.32
C MET A 371 -19.12 5.51 -4.67
N VAL A 372 -18.79 5.06 -5.88
CA VAL A 372 -19.13 3.74 -6.42
C VAL A 372 -17.84 3.02 -6.77
N VAL A 373 -17.63 1.84 -6.19
CA VAL A 373 -16.46 1.00 -6.43
C VAL A 373 -16.91 -0.27 -7.13
N TYR A 374 -16.43 -0.48 -8.35
CA TYR A 374 -16.68 -1.68 -9.15
C TYR A 374 -15.63 -2.74 -8.81
N LYS A 375 -16.05 -4.01 -8.77
CA LYS A 375 -15.18 -5.10 -8.31
C LYS A 375 -13.97 -5.29 -9.23
N GLY A 376 -14.17 -5.04 -10.52
CA GLY A 376 -13.17 -5.17 -11.57
C GLY A 376 -13.55 -4.34 -12.78
N GLY A 377 -13.11 -4.77 -13.96
CA GLY A 377 -13.33 -4.08 -15.21
C GLY A 377 -12.60 -2.74 -15.29
N THR A 378 -12.99 -1.93 -16.27
CA THR A 378 -12.36 -0.63 -16.53
C THR A 378 -13.38 0.37 -17.06
N SER A 379 -13.14 1.66 -16.83
CA SER A 379 -13.94 2.75 -17.42
C SER A 379 -13.34 3.30 -18.73
N ARG A 380 -12.35 2.62 -19.32
CA ARG A 380 -11.71 2.98 -20.60
C ARG A 380 -12.69 2.96 -21.77
N ALA A 381 -12.62 3.96 -22.64
CA ALA A 381 -13.54 4.12 -23.77
C ALA A 381 -13.42 2.97 -24.80
N ASN A 382 -12.23 2.37 -24.92
CA ASN A 382 -11.94 1.28 -25.87
C ASN A 382 -12.08 -0.11 -25.24
N SER A 383 -12.66 -0.22 -24.04
CA SER A 383 -12.84 -1.53 -23.40
C SER A 383 -13.76 -2.42 -24.21
N VAL A 384 -13.28 -3.62 -24.53
CA VAL A 384 -14.05 -4.68 -25.20
C VAL A 384 -14.78 -5.56 -24.16
N GLU A 385 -14.56 -5.32 -22.87
CA GLU A 385 -15.18 -6.13 -21.82
C GLU A 385 -16.69 -5.89 -21.76
N PRO A 386 -17.51 -6.95 -21.88
CA PRO A 386 -18.94 -6.81 -21.80
C PRO A 386 -19.35 -6.42 -20.37
N VAL A 387 -19.94 -5.23 -20.24
CA VAL A 387 -20.55 -4.81 -18.97
C VAL A 387 -21.62 -5.83 -18.59
N PRO A 388 -21.58 -6.41 -17.38
CA PRO A 388 -22.58 -7.37 -16.95
C PRO A 388 -23.99 -6.78 -17.07
N SER A 389 -24.90 -7.54 -17.68
CA SER A 389 -26.30 -7.11 -17.84
C SER A 389 -27.01 -6.97 -16.50
N THR A 390 -26.54 -7.71 -15.48
CA THR A 390 -27.02 -7.65 -14.10
C THR A 390 -25.85 -7.37 -13.16
N GLN A 391 -25.98 -6.34 -12.33
CA GLN A 391 -24.98 -5.91 -11.36
C GLN A 391 -25.65 -5.68 -10.01
N LEU A 392 -24.96 -6.05 -8.92
CA LEU A 392 -25.44 -5.86 -7.56
C LEU A 392 -24.43 -5.01 -6.80
N PHE A 393 -24.90 -3.97 -6.12
CA PHE A 393 -24.07 -3.08 -5.30
C PHE A 393 -24.55 -3.10 -3.86
N GLN A 394 -23.63 -3.30 -2.91
CA GLN A 394 -23.86 -3.14 -1.48
C GLN A 394 -23.55 -1.71 -1.08
N VAL A 395 -24.53 -1.00 -0.53
CA VAL A 395 -24.40 0.36 -0.02
C VAL A 395 -24.34 0.31 1.50
N ARG A 396 -23.20 0.70 2.06
CA ARG A 396 -22.96 0.71 3.50
C ARG A 396 -22.42 2.06 3.94
N GLY A 397 -22.92 2.58 5.06
CA GLY A 397 -22.43 3.80 5.71
C GLY A 397 -23.47 4.43 6.64
N ALA A 398 -23.11 5.50 7.33
CA ALA A 398 -24.02 6.22 8.23
C ALA A 398 -24.09 7.73 7.96
N SER A 399 -23.37 8.21 6.94
CA SER A 399 -23.26 9.63 6.59
C SER A 399 -22.54 9.82 5.26
N THR A 400 -22.56 11.03 4.72
CA THR A 400 -21.92 11.35 3.44
C THR A 400 -20.40 11.15 3.40
N ASN A 401 -19.73 11.09 4.56
CA ASN A 401 -18.27 10.89 4.65
C ASN A 401 -17.86 9.43 4.91
N ASN A 402 -18.80 8.50 5.05
CA ASN A 402 -18.49 7.08 5.23
C ASN A 402 -19.37 6.12 4.42
N THR A 403 -20.27 6.64 3.59
CA THR A 403 -21.09 5.83 2.69
C THR A 403 -20.41 5.61 1.35
N LYS A 404 -20.34 4.33 0.95
CA LYS A 404 -19.83 3.89 -0.36
C LYS A 404 -20.66 2.72 -0.90
N ALA A 405 -20.78 2.64 -2.21
CA ALA A 405 -21.43 1.53 -2.91
C ALA A 405 -20.36 0.62 -3.51
N PHE A 406 -20.29 -0.63 -3.08
CA PHE A 406 -19.36 -1.62 -3.61
C PHE A 406 -20.08 -2.65 -4.46
N GLU A 407 -19.58 -2.93 -5.66
CA GLU A 407 -20.08 -4.01 -6.48
C GLU A 407 -19.75 -5.37 -5.86
N VAL A 408 -20.76 -6.22 -5.78
CA VAL A 408 -20.69 -7.58 -5.24
C VAL A 408 -21.24 -8.57 -6.28
N PRO A 409 -20.92 -9.87 -6.16
CA PRO A 409 -21.50 -10.87 -7.06
C PRO A 409 -23.03 -10.79 -7.03
N ALA A 410 -23.68 -10.77 -8.21
CA ALA A 410 -25.12 -10.67 -8.37
C ALA A 410 -25.83 -12.00 -8.05
N GLN A 411 -25.77 -12.40 -6.77
CA GLN A 411 -26.32 -13.63 -6.23
C GLN A 411 -27.04 -13.34 -4.92
N ALA A 412 -28.08 -14.12 -4.59
CA ALA A 412 -28.84 -13.93 -3.37
C ALA A 412 -27.98 -14.00 -2.09
N ALA A 413 -26.95 -14.85 -2.08
CA ALA A 413 -26.04 -15.00 -0.94
C ALA A 413 -25.20 -13.75 -0.62
N SER A 414 -25.11 -12.78 -1.54
CA SER A 414 -24.41 -11.51 -1.30
C SER A 414 -25.23 -10.50 -0.50
N LEU A 415 -26.55 -10.72 -0.34
CA LEU A 415 -27.42 -9.82 0.41
C LEU A 415 -27.11 -9.83 1.90
N ASN A 416 -27.39 -8.70 2.55
CA ASN A 416 -27.21 -8.50 3.99
C ASN A 416 -28.33 -7.63 4.56
N SER A 417 -29.07 -8.13 5.56
CA SER A 417 -30.14 -7.39 6.22
C SER A 417 -29.72 -6.05 6.83
N ASN A 418 -28.44 -5.83 7.09
CA ASN A 418 -27.91 -4.60 7.70
C ASN A 418 -27.81 -3.44 6.70
N ASP A 419 -27.77 -3.72 5.40
CA ASP A 419 -27.36 -2.73 4.41
C ASP A 419 -28.44 -2.57 3.31
N VAL A 420 -28.26 -1.57 2.44
CA VAL A 420 -29.09 -1.39 1.24
C VAL A 420 -28.37 -1.94 0.03
N PHE A 421 -29.09 -2.60 -0.87
CA PHE A 421 -28.53 -3.14 -2.11
C PHE A 421 -29.19 -2.55 -3.35
N ILE A 422 -28.38 -2.25 -4.37
CA ILE A 422 -28.84 -1.80 -5.67
C ILE A 422 -28.65 -2.93 -6.67
N LEU A 423 -29.74 -3.53 -7.13
CA LEU A 423 -29.72 -4.56 -8.18
C LEU A 423 -30.11 -3.92 -9.52
N LYS A 424 -29.11 -3.63 -10.34
CA LYS A 424 -29.28 -3.12 -11.70
C LYS A 424 -29.50 -4.30 -12.65
N THR A 425 -30.64 -4.32 -13.33
CA THR A 425 -30.96 -5.27 -14.41
C THR A 425 -31.26 -4.50 -15.71
N PRO A 426 -31.37 -5.16 -16.87
CA PRO A 426 -31.71 -4.49 -18.12
C PRO A 426 -33.11 -3.83 -18.09
N SER A 427 -34.04 -4.37 -17.31
CA SER A 427 -35.44 -3.94 -17.26
C SER A 427 -35.77 -3.01 -16.10
N CYS A 428 -35.11 -3.16 -14.95
CA CYS A 428 -35.46 -2.46 -13.72
C CYS A 428 -34.22 -2.28 -12.82
N CYS A 429 -34.24 -1.26 -11.97
CA CYS A 429 -33.25 -1.08 -10.90
C CYS A 429 -33.95 -1.29 -9.55
N TYR A 430 -33.60 -2.34 -8.82
CA TYR A 430 -34.20 -2.60 -7.51
C TYR A 430 -33.34 -1.97 -6.41
N LEU A 431 -33.97 -1.24 -5.49
CA LEU A 431 -33.40 -0.78 -4.24
C LEU A 431 -33.89 -1.70 -3.13
N TRP A 432 -33.14 -2.76 -2.84
CA TRP A 432 -33.47 -3.70 -1.78
C TRP A 432 -33.01 -3.16 -0.42
N CYS A 433 -33.96 -2.92 0.48
CA CYS A 433 -33.71 -2.38 1.82
C CYS A 433 -33.75 -3.52 2.83
N GLY A 434 -32.58 -3.86 3.39
CA GLY A 434 -32.47 -4.75 4.53
C GLY A 434 -33.18 -4.18 5.77
N LYS A 435 -33.64 -5.04 6.67
CA LYS A 435 -34.36 -4.61 7.88
C LYS A 435 -33.54 -3.71 8.83
N GLY A 436 -32.23 -3.91 8.88
CA GLY A 436 -31.30 -3.15 9.70
C GLY A 436 -30.70 -1.93 9.00
N CYS A 437 -31.07 -1.65 7.75
CA CYS A 437 -30.53 -0.50 7.03
C CYS A 437 -31.02 0.83 7.62
N SER A 438 -30.16 1.84 7.58
CA SER A 438 -30.45 3.18 8.06
C SER A 438 -31.25 4.02 7.04
N GLY A 439 -31.88 5.09 7.51
CA GLY A 439 -32.46 6.13 6.64
C GLY A 439 -31.44 6.72 5.66
N ASP A 440 -30.22 6.98 6.12
CA ASP A 440 -29.16 7.60 5.32
C ASP A 440 -28.67 6.68 4.19
N GLU A 441 -28.49 5.38 4.46
CA GLU A 441 -28.12 4.40 3.42
C GLU A 441 -29.15 4.31 2.31
N ARG A 442 -30.44 4.41 2.65
CA ARG A 442 -31.53 4.38 1.65
C ARG A 442 -31.48 5.59 0.73
N GLU A 443 -31.26 6.78 1.28
CA GLU A 443 -31.15 8.00 0.47
C GLU A 443 -29.87 7.99 -0.38
N MET A 444 -28.75 7.50 0.15
CA MET A 444 -27.50 7.39 -0.63
C MET A 444 -27.64 6.34 -1.74
N ALA A 445 -28.26 5.19 -1.46
CA ALA A 445 -28.50 4.15 -2.44
C ALA A 445 -29.35 4.65 -3.61
N LYS A 446 -30.34 5.52 -3.32
CA LYS A 446 -31.13 6.19 -4.35
C LYS A 446 -30.28 7.10 -5.24
N MET A 447 -29.42 7.94 -4.65
CA MET A 447 -28.52 8.81 -5.42
C MET A 447 -27.54 8.01 -6.30
N VAL A 448 -26.97 6.93 -5.76
CA VAL A 448 -26.12 6.02 -6.54
C VAL A 448 -26.91 5.36 -7.66
N ALA A 449 -28.13 4.85 -7.38
CA ALA A 449 -29.00 4.21 -8.36
C ALA A 449 -29.37 5.14 -9.53
N ASP A 450 -29.58 6.43 -9.26
CA ASP A 450 -29.83 7.45 -10.30
C ASP A 450 -28.60 7.69 -11.19
N THR A 451 -27.40 7.50 -10.64
CA THR A 451 -26.14 7.66 -11.37
C THR A 451 -25.84 6.42 -12.23
N ILE A 452 -26.06 5.21 -11.69
CA ILE A 452 -25.70 3.94 -12.38
C ILE A 452 -26.80 3.38 -13.29
N SER A 453 -28.06 3.83 -13.14
CA SER A 453 -29.18 3.31 -13.95
C SER A 453 -30.18 4.38 -14.36
N ARG A 454 -30.60 4.32 -15.63
CA ARG A 454 -31.69 5.14 -16.18
C ARG A 454 -33.07 4.47 -16.10
N THR A 455 -33.13 3.19 -15.72
CA THR A 455 -34.39 2.44 -15.62
C THR A 455 -35.22 2.90 -14.42
N GLU A 456 -36.48 2.47 -14.37
CA GLU A 456 -37.37 2.70 -13.23
C GLU A 456 -36.79 2.06 -11.96
N LYS A 457 -36.85 2.80 -10.85
CA LYS A 457 -36.34 2.37 -9.54
C LYS A 457 -37.49 1.78 -8.74
N GLN A 458 -37.39 0.50 -8.41
CA GLN A 458 -38.36 -0.19 -7.56
C GLN A 458 -37.74 -0.40 -6.17
N VAL A 459 -38.34 0.22 -5.15
CA VAL A 459 -37.96 -0.05 -3.76
C VAL A 459 -38.55 -1.40 -3.33
N VAL A 460 -37.70 -2.25 -2.78
CA VAL A 460 -38.04 -3.60 -2.32
C VAL A 460 -37.65 -3.70 -0.85
N VAL A 461 -38.62 -3.97 0.02
CA VAL A 461 -38.34 -4.20 1.44
C VAL A 461 -38.03 -5.67 1.66
N GLU A 462 -37.04 -5.97 2.51
CA GLU A 462 -36.69 -7.33 2.89
C GLU A 462 -37.95 -8.13 3.34
N GLY A 463 -38.15 -9.29 2.74
CA GLY A 463 -39.31 -10.18 2.95
C GLY A 463 -40.49 -9.93 2.00
N GLN A 464 -40.48 -8.86 1.20
CA GLN A 464 -41.50 -8.54 0.19
C GLN A 464 -40.93 -8.54 -1.23
N GLU A 465 -39.92 -9.36 -1.49
CA GLU A 465 -39.22 -9.36 -2.77
C GLU A 465 -40.07 -9.99 -3.90
N PRO A 466 -40.19 -9.34 -5.06
CA PRO A 466 -40.90 -9.92 -6.20
C PRO A 466 -40.15 -11.10 -6.81
N ALA A 467 -40.84 -12.00 -7.50
CA ALA A 467 -40.22 -13.17 -8.14
C ALA A 467 -39.09 -12.79 -9.13
N ASN A 468 -39.29 -11.70 -9.89
CA ASN A 468 -38.30 -11.21 -10.84
C ASN A 468 -36.99 -10.74 -10.17
N PHE A 469 -37.06 -10.24 -8.93
CA PHE A 469 -35.87 -9.88 -8.16
C PHE A 469 -35.03 -11.11 -7.85
N TRP A 470 -35.67 -12.19 -7.35
CA TRP A 470 -34.96 -13.44 -7.08
C TRP A 470 -34.43 -14.11 -8.34
N MET A 471 -35.18 -14.07 -9.45
CA MET A 471 -34.70 -14.61 -10.73
C MET A 471 -33.44 -13.87 -11.22
N ALA A 472 -33.39 -12.55 -11.07
CA ALA A 472 -32.21 -11.76 -11.44
C ALA A 472 -30.96 -12.09 -10.59
N LEU A 473 -31.14 -12.58 -9.36
CA LEU A 473 -30.06 -13.04 -8.48
C LEU A 473 -29.73 -14.54 -8.59
N GLY A 474 -30.22 -15.21 -9.63
CA GLY A 474 -29.99 -16.64 -9.82
C GLY A 474 -30.82 -17.56 -8.91
N GLY A 475 -31.89 -17.04 -8.32
CA GLY A 475 -32.79 -17.74 -7.41
C GLY A 475 -32.67 -17.27 -5.96
N LYS A 476 -33.60 -17.72 -5.11
CA LYS A 476 -33.59 -17.43 -3.68
C LYS A 476 -32.62 -18.38 -2.96
N ALA A 477 -31.69 -17.81 -2.20
CA ALA A 477 -30.73 -18.56 -1.38
C ALA A 477 -30.60 -17.93 0.02
N PRO A 478 -30.04 -18.64 1.01
CA PRO A 478 -29.72 -18.05 2.31
C PRO A 478 -28.71 -16.90 2.17
N TYR A 479 -28.90 -15.86 2.96
CA TYR A 479 -28.06 -14.67 3.00
C TYR A 479 -27.93 -14.15 4.44
N ALA A 480 -27.03 -13.17 4.66
CA ALA A 480 -26.71 -12.68 6.00
C ALA A 480 -27.89 -11.91 6.61
N SER A 481 -28.64 -12.55 7.51
CA SER A 481 -29.92 -12.01 8.01
C SER A 481 -30.19 -12.34 9.49
N THR A 482 -29.13 -12.43 10.31
CA THR A 482 -29.28 -12.65 11.75
C THR A 482 -30.07 -11.51 12.41
N LYS A 483 -30.68 -11.75 13.57
CA LYS A 483 -31.46 -10.71 14.29
C LYS A 483 -30.65 -9.43 14.50
N ARG A 484 -29.36 -9.56 14.81
CA ARG A 484 -28.45 -8.43 14.99
C ARG A 484 -28.24 -7.61 13.73
N LEU A 485 -28.10 -8.26 12.57
CA LEU A 485 -28.00 -7.56 11.29
C LEU A 485 -29.33 -6.87 10.89
N GLN A 486 -30.43 -7.15 11.58
CA GLN A 486 -31.72 -6.49 11.37
C GLN A 486 -31.91 -5.27 12.31
N GLU A 487 -30.93 -4.95 13.17
CA GLU A 487 -31.01 -3.82 14.11
C GLU A 487 -30.44 -2.54 13.49
N GLU A 488 -31.28 -1.50 13.32
CA GLU A 488 -30.89 -0.21 12.72
C GLU A 488 -29.85 0.57 13.55
N THR A 489 -29.78 0.36 14.87
CA THR A 489 -28.80 1.01 15.74
C THR A 489 -27.96 -0.03 16.46
N LEU A 490 -26.80 -0.35 15.89
CA LEU A 490 -25.82 -1.20 16.55
C LEU A 490 -25.15 -0.41 17.68
N VAL A 491 -25.58 -0.67 18.92
CA VAL A 491 -24.94 -0.09 20.13
C VAL A 491 -23.47 -0.53 20.26
N ILE A 492 -23.11 -1.65 19.61
CA ILE A 492 -21.81 -2.29 19.74
C ILE A 492 -21.33 -2.73 18.36
N THR A 493 -20.24 -2.13 17.91
CA THR A 493 -19.59 -2.39 16.62
C THR A 493 -18.77 -3.69 16.66
N PRO A 494 -18.77 -4.47 15.57
CA PRO A 494 -17.90 -5.63 15.42
C PRO A 494 -16.42 -5.27 15.56
N ARG A 495 -15.63 -6.18 16.13
CA ARG A 495 -14.18 -6.02 16.30
C ARG A 495 -13.45 -7.25 15.77
N LEU A 496 -12.50 -7.05 14.86
CA LEU A 496 -11.67 -8.12 14.32
C LEU A 496 -10.30 -8.09 15.00
N PHE A 497 -9.81 -9.25 15.42
CA PHE A 497 -8.48 -9.42 15.98
C PHE A 497 -7.71 -10.50 15.21
N GLU A 498 -6.52 -10.15 14.76
CA GLU A 498 -5.52 -11.10 14.25
C GLU A 498 -4.83 -11.77 15.43
N CYS A 499 -4.90 -13.09 15.51
CA CYS A 499 -4.24 -13.92 16.52
C CYS A 499 -3.08 -14.68 15.91
N SER A 500 -1.88 -14.12 16.07
CA SER A 500 -0.68 -14.62 15.41
C SER A 500 0.47 -14.82 16.39
N ASN A 501 1.24 -15.89 16.22
CA ASN A 501 2.50 -16.11 16.94
C ASN A 501 3.74 -15.75 16.10
N GLN A 502 3.55 -15.13 14.94
CA GLN A 502 4.62 -14.81 14.00
C GLN A 502 5.71 -13.87 14.59
N THR A 503 5.44 -13.12 15.67
CA THR A 503 6.48 -12.35 16.43
C THR A 503 7.32 -13.19 17.42
N GLY A 504 7.26 -14.51 17.34
CA GLY A 504 7.86 -15.44 18.31
C GLY A 504 7.10 -15.53 19.64
N ARG A 505 6.10 -14.66 19.88
CA ARG A 505 5.10 -14.79 20.94
C ARG A 505 3.71 -14.65 20.33
N PHE A 506 2.74 -15.35 20.91
CA PHE A 506 1.34 -15.17 20.56
C PHE A 506 0.86 -13.77 20.92
N LEU A 507 0.23 -13.07 19.97
CA LEU A 507 -0.37 -11.75 20.16
C LEU A 507 -1.74 -11.70 19.45
N ALA A 508 -2.72 -11.10 20.10
CA ALA A 508 -3.99 -10.71 19.50
C ALA A 508 -3.97 -9.20 19.21
N THR A 509 -4.00 -8.81 17.93
CA THR A 509 -3.95 -7.41 17.48
C THR A 509 -5.28 -7.02 16.86
N GLU A 510 -5.87 -5.90 17.29
CA GLU A 510 -7.12 -5.40 16.70
C GLU A 510 -6.87 -4.79 15.32
N ILE A 511 -7.73 -5.15 14.36
CA ILE A 511 -7.75 -4.59 13.00
C ILE A 511 -8.98 -3.67 12.88
N PRO A 512 -8.78 -2.34 12.87
CA PRO A 512 -9.87 -1.40 12.60
C PRO A 512 -10.23 -1.39 11.11
N ASP A 513 -11.47 -0.98 10.78
CA ASP A 513 -11.94 -0.81 9.40
C ASP A 513 -11.64 -2.04 8.51
N PHE A 514 -11.92 -3.23 9.05
CA PHE A 514 -11.52 -4.49 8.44
C PHE A 514 -12.32 -4.83 7.18
N ASN A 515 -11.68 -5.54 6.25
CA ASN A 515 -12.26 -6.12 5.04
C ASN A 515 -11.74 -7.55 4.84
N GLN A 516 -12.14 -8.21 3.75
CA GLN A 516 -11.76 -9.60 3.50
C GLN A 516 -10.26 -9.79 3.28
N ASP A 517 -9.56 -8.79 2.73
CA ASP A 517 -8.11 -8.88 2.46
C ASP A 517 -7.25 -8.85 3.72
N ASP A 518 -7.81 -8.43 4.86
CA ASP A 518 -7.13 -8.51 6.15
C ASP A 518 -7.09 -9.95 6.72
N LEU A 519 -7.84 -10.90 6.14
CA LEU A 519 -7.85 -12.30 6.56
C LEU A 519 -6.69 -13.09 5.92
N GLU A 520 -5.57 -13.13 6.63
CA GLU A 520 -4.38 -13.88 6.20
C GLU A 520 -4.56 -15.40 6.33
N GLU A 521 -4.19 -16.16 5.29
CA GLU A 521 -4.36 -17.61 5.24
C GLU A 521 -3.50 -18.37 6.27
N ASP A 522 -2.45 -17.72 6.78
CA ASP A 522 -1.46 -18.30 7.69
C ASP A 522 -1.79 -18.03 9.17
N ASP A 523 -2.89 -17.34 9.50
CA ASP A 523 -3.23 -16.92 10.87
C ASP A 523 -4.65 -17.33 11.30
N VAL A 524 -4.94 -17.09 12.58
CA VAL A 524 -6.27 -17.25 13.20
C VAL A 524 -6.84 -15.86 13.49
N PHE A 525 -8.14 -15.67 13.26
CA PHE A 525 -8.81 -14.39 13.52
C PHE A 525 -10.00 -14.56 14.47
N LEU A 526 -10.20 -13.59 15.35
CA LEU A 526 -11.36 -13.49 16.22
C LEU A 526 -12.23 -12.31 15.76
N LEU A 527 -13.44 -12.58 15.32
CA LEU A 527 -14.43 -11.53 15.03
C LEU A 527 -15.48 -11.52 16.14
N ASP A 528 -15.34 -10.55 17.05
CA ASP A 528 -16.31 -10.33 18.12
C ASP A 528 -17.45 -9.45 17.63
N VAL A 529 -18.64 -10.03 17.53
CA VAL A 529 -19.88 -9.34 17.19
C VAL A 529 -20.79 -9.25 18.41
N TRP A 530 -20.24 -9.33 19.62
CA TRP A 530 -20.88 -9.23 20.92
C TRP A 530 -21.77 -10.40 21.38
N ASP A 531 -22.83 -10.75 20.64
CA ASP A 531 -23.68 -11.90 21.00
C ASP A 531 -23.01 -13.24 20.71
N GLN A 532 -21.95 -13.23 19.91
CA GLN A 532 -21.11 -14.38 19.59
C GLN A 532 -19.72 -13.90 19.15
N VAL A 533 -18.74 -14.79 19.23
CA VAL A 533 -17.40 -14.57 18.69
C VAL A 533 -17.12 -15.60 17.61
N PHE A 534 -16.77 -15.17 16.41
CA PHE A 534 -16.32 -16.08 15.37
C PHE A 534 -14.82 -16.33 15.52
N PHE A 535 -14.44 -17.60 15.45
CA PHE A 535 -13.08 -18.08 15.48
C PHE A 535 -12.71 -18.56 14.08
N TRP A 536 -12.20 -17.65 13.25
CA TRP A 536 -11.85 -17.94 11.86
C TRP A 536 -10.44 -18.52 11.77
N ILE A 537 -10.27 -19.60 11.01
CA ILE A 537 -9.01 -20.35 10.88
C ILE A 537 -8.55 -20.31 9.43
N GLY A 538 -7.41 -19.66 9.20
CA GLY A 538 -6.69 -19.69 7.93
C GLY A 538 -6.25 -21.10 7.56
N LYS A 539 -6.21 -21.38 6.26
CA LYS A 539 -5.90 -22.71 5.71
C LYS A 539 -4.53 -23.24 6.16
N ASN A 540 -3.57 -22.34 6.35
CA ASN A 540 -2.19 -22.65 6.72
C ASN A 540 -1.88 -22.26 8.17
N ALA A 541 -2.89 -21.82 8.94
CA ALA A 541 -2.73 -21.42 10.33
C ALA A 541 -2.09 -22.52 11.19
N ASN A 542 -1.12 -22.15 12.01
CA ASN A 542 -0.34 -23.13 12.76
C ASN A 542 -1.09 -23.63 14.01
N GLU A 543 -0.78 -24.85 14.46
CA GLU A 543 -1.49 -25.48 15.59
C GLU A 543 -1.26 -24.75 16.93
N ALA A 544 -0.13 -24.07 17.08
CA ALA A 544 0.16 -23.28 18.27
C ALA A 544 -0.72 -22.02 18.34
N GLU A 545 -0.93 -21.32 17.23
CA GLU A 545 -1.87 -20.20 17.11
C GLU A 545 -3.29 -20.63 17.40
N LYS A 546 -3.76 -21.75 16.83
CA LYS A 546 -5.13 -22.24 17.09
C LYS A 546 -5.38 -22.47 18.57
N LYS A 547 -4.44 -23.12 19.27
CA LYS A 547 -4.55 -23.39 20.72
C LYS A 547 -4.48 -22.11 21.55
N ALA A 548 -3.53 -21.23 21.24
CA ALA A 548 -3.36 -20.00 21.97
C ALA A 548 -4.54 -19.05 21.76
N ALA A 549 -5.00 -18.86 20.51
CA ALA A 549 -6.18 -18.08 20.19
C ALA A 549 -7.44 -18.63 20.87
N ALA A 550 -7.60 -19.97 20.94
CA ALA A 550 -8.75 -20.59 21.63
C ALA A 550 -8.75 -20.27 23.13
N THR A 551 -7.56 -20.17 23.75
CA THR A 551 -7.43 -19.73 25.14
C THR A 551 -7.68 -18.23 25.27
N THR A 552 -7.17 -17.44 24.34
CA THR A 552 -7.31 -15.98 24.34
C THR A 552 -8.74 -15.52 24.15
N VAL A 553 -9.55 -16.16 23.31
CA VAL A 553 -10.97 -15.79 23.16
C VAL A 553 -11.76 -16.05 24.44
N GLN A 554 -11.46 -17.13 25.16
CA GLN A 554 -12.08 -17.43 26.45
C GLN A 554 -11.69 -16.39 27.52
N GLU A 555 -10.40 -16.03 27.57
CA GLU A 555 -9.91 -15.01 28.49
C GLU A 555 -10.45 -13.62 28.14
N TYR A 556 -10.57 -13.30 26.85
CA TYR A 556 -11.16 -12.07 26.34
C TYR A 556 -12.60 -11.91 26.83
N LEU A 557 -13.42 -12.96 26.74
CA LEU A 557 -14.80 -12.92 27.25
C LEU A 557 -14.84 -12.73 28.78
N LYS A 558 -13.99 -13.43 29.54
CA LYS A 558 -13.94 -13.32 31.01
C LYS A 558 -13.48 -11.95 31.51
N THR A 559 -12.52 -11.34 30.83
CA THR A 559 -11.85 -10.11 31.24
C THR A 559 -12.41 -8.86 30.57
N HIS A 560 -13.43 -9.01 29.72
CA HIS A 560 -14.00 -7.90 28.98
C HIS A 560 -14.51 -6.80 29.92
N PRO A 561 -14.10 -5.51 29.77
CA PRO A 561 -14.45 -4.43 30.70
C PRO A 561 -15.95 -4.23 30.93
N SER A 562 -16.76 -4.54 29.92
CA SER A 562 -18.22 -4.46 29.98
C SER A 562 -18.91 -5.67 30.65
N GLY A 563 -18.15 -6.63 31.20
CA GLY A 563 -18.69 -7.82 31.87
C GLY A 563 -19.44 -8.75 30.91
N ARG A 564 -18.74 -9.29 29.91
CA ARG A 564 -19.34 -10.22 28.94
C ARG A 564 -19.72 -11.54 29.60
N ASP A 565 -20.76 -12.18 29.08
CA ASP A 565 -21.15 -13.52 29.50
C ASP A 565 -20.07 -14.54 29.05
N PRO A 566 -19.43 -15.28 29.98
CA PRO A 566 -18.48 -16.32 29.61
C PRO A 566 -19.07 -17.43 28.74
N GLU A 567 -20.40 -17.61 28.74
CA GLU A 567 -21.13 -18.57 27.90
C GLU A 567 -21.46 -18.00 26.51
N THR A 568 -20.93 -16.82 26.15
CA THR A 568 -21.06 -16.27 24.80
C THR A 568 -20.57 -17.30 23.76
N PRO A 569 -21.41 -17.69 22.78
CA PRO A 569 -21.04 -18.70 21.79
C PRO A 569 -19.79 -18.34 20.99
N ILE A 570 -18.86 -19.30 20.87
CA ILE A 570 -17.69 -19.21 20.00
C ILE A 570 -17.92 -20.11 18.78
N ILE A 571 -18.05 -19.53 17.59
CA ILE A 571 -18.35 -20.24 16.34
C ILE A 571 -17.06 -20.41 15.52
N VAL A 572 -16.61 -21.64 15.35
CA VAL A 572 -15.44 -21.94 14.52
C VAL A 572 -15.78 -21.87 13.04
N VAL A 573 -15.03 -21.05 12.30
CA VAL A 573 -15.16 -20.83 10.86
C VAL A 573 -13.84 -21.22 10.20
N LYS A 574 -13.88 -21.92 9.07
CA LYS A 574 -12.67 -22.31 8.31
C LYS A 574 -12.62 -21.56 7.00
N GLN A 575 -11.42 -21.18 6.56
CA GLN A 575 -11.20 -20.55 5.26
C GLN A 575 -11.91 -21.31 4.13
N GLY A 576 -12.60 -20.58 3.26
CA GLY A 576 -13.35 -21.11 2.12
C GLY A 576 -14.68 -21.77 2.45
N HIS A 577 -15.06 -21.81 3.73
CA HIS A 577 -16.32 -22.38 4.22
C HIS A 577 -17.05 -21.40 5.16
N GLU A 578 -16.89 -20.10 4.92
CA GLU A 578 -17.47 -19.04 5.72
C GLU A 578 -19.00 -18.97 5.55
N PRO A 579 -19.78 -19.09 6.63
CA PRO A 579 -21.23 -19.01 6.54
C PRO A 579 -21.70 -17.56 6.36
N PRO A 580 -22.91 -17.31 5.82
CA PRO A 580 -23.45 -15.96 5.65
C PRO A 580 -23.48 -15.12 6.94
N ILE A 581 -23.66 -15.78 8.08
CA ILE A 581 -23.66 -15.12 9.40
C ILE A 581 -22.29 -14.51 9.77
N PHE A 582 -21.20 -14.97 9.13
CA PHE A 582 -19.84 -14.43 9.26
C PHE A 582 -19.56 -13.42 8.15
N THR A 583 -19.78 -13.81 6.88
CA THR A 583 -19.41 -12.99 5.72
C THR A 583 -20.16 -11.65 5.67
N GLY A 584 -21.38 -11.59 6.22
CA GLY A 584 -22.15 -10.34 6.28
C GLY A 584 -21.45 -9.20 7.04
N TRP A 585 -20.56 -9.50 7.98
CA TRP A 585 -19.85 -8.45 8.71
C TRP A 585 -18.80 -7.74 7.85
N PHE A 586 -18.33 -8.37 6.78
CA PHE A 586 -17.37 -7.82 5.84
C PHE A 586 -18.09 -7.07 4.72
N LEU A 587 -17.63 -5.86 4.41
CA LEU A 587 -18.11 -5.14 3.25
C LEU A 587 -17.59 -5.82 1.98
N ALA A 588 -18.47 -6.05 1.01
CA ALA A 588 -18.14 -6.52 -0.33
C ALA A 588 -17.39 -7.86 -0.40
N TRP A 589 -17.82 -8.84 0.40
CA TRP A 589 -17.22 -10.17 0.43
C TRP A 589 -17.18 -10.85 -0.95
N ASP A 590 -16.01 -11.34 -1.35
CA ASP A 590 -15.78 -12.12 -2.57
C ASP A 590 -15.59 -13.62 -2.26
N PRO A 591 -16.55 -14.49 -2.60
CA PRO A 591 -16.42 -15.94 -2.42
C PRO A 591 -15.26 -16.59 -3.21
N PHE A 592 -14.73 -15.91 -4.23
CA PHE A 592 -13.69 -16.47 -5.10
C PHE A 592 -12.28 -15.97 -4.78
N ARG A 593 -12.13 -15.13 -3.74
CA ARG A 593 -10.85 -14.48 -3.38
C ARG A 593 -9.67 -15.43 -3.25
N TRP A 594 -9.86 -16.60 -2.65
CA TRP A 594 -8.77 -17.57 -2.41
C TRP A 594 -8.41 -18.43 -3.62
N ARG A 595 -9.13 -18.34 -4.74
CA ARG A 595 -8.81 -19.09 -5.97
C ARG A 595 -7.77 -18.40 -6.85
N ASN A 596 -7.50 -17.11 -6.62
CA ASN A 596 -6.75 -16.24 -7.54
C ASN A 596 -5.31 -15.91 -7.09
N THR A 597 -4.78 -16.50 -6.00
CA THR A 597 -3.43 -16.18 -5.49
C THR A 597 -2.35 -17.04 -6.15
N LYS A 598 -1.39 -16.40 -6.87
CA LYS A 598 -0.28 -17.07 -7.58
C LYS A 598 0.73 -17.70 -6.60
N SER A 599 1.28 -18.88 -6.93
CA SER A 599 2.30 -19.56 -6.12
C SER A 599 3.68 -18.91 -6.24
N TYR A 600 4.58 -19.16 -5.27
CA TYR A 600 5.98 -18.70 -5.33
C TYR A 600 6.68 -19.18 -6.61
N GLU A 601 6.45 -20.44 -6.99
CA GLU A 601 7.01 -21.02 -8.21
C GLU A 601 6.50 -20.30 -9.47
N ALA A 602 5.22 -19.94 -9.50
CA ALA A 602 4.65 -19.16 -10.60
C ALA A 602 5.28 -17.75 -10.68
N LEU A 603 5.49 -17.09 -9.54
CA LEU A 603 6.15 -15.78 -9.48
C LEU A 603 7.64 -15.85 -9.88
N LYS A 604 8.34 -16.92 -9.49
CA LYS A 604 9.73 -17.18 -9.89
C LYS A 604 9.85 -17.41 -11.40
N ALA A 605 8.93 -18.18 -11.98
CA ALA A 605 8.91 -18.47 -13.42
C ALA A 605 8.65 -17.20 -14.26
N GLU A 606 7.79 -16.29 -13.79
CA GLU A 606 7.54 -15.00 -14.46
C GLU A 606 8.79 -14.12 -14.54
N LEU A 607 9.69 -14.21 -13.55
CA LEU A 607 10.93 -13.42 -13.50
C LEU A 607 12.09 -14.07 -14.26
N GLY A 608 12.12 -15.40 -14.35
CA GLY A 608 13.18 -16.13 -15.04
C GLY A 608 13.17 -16.00 -16.56
N ASN A 609 12.08 -15.51 -17.16
CA ASN A 609 11.86 -15.48 -18.61
C ASN A 609 12.29 -14.19 -19.32
N SER A 610 12.90 -13.22 -18.63
CA SER A 610 13.07 -11.86 -19.18
C SER A 610 14.48 -11.44 -19.60
N GLY A 611 15.53 -12.27 -19.53
CA GLY A 611 16.90 -11.82 -19.86
C GLY A 611 17.84 -12.89 -20.42
N ASP A 612 18.63 -12.52 -21.42
CA ASP A 612 19.80 -13.28 -21.87
C ASP A 612 20.94 -13.11 -20.85
N TRP A 613 20.95 -13.97 -19.82
CA TRP A 613 21.95 -13.94 -18.75
C TRP A 613 23.39 -13.94 -19.27
N GLY A 614 23.63 -14.52 -20.46
CA GLY A 614 24.97 -14.58 -21.07
C GLY A 614 25.54 -13.20 -21.42
N GLN A 615 24.72 -12.30 -21.99
CA GLN A 615 25.16 -10.93 -22.31
C GLN A 615 25.43 -10.11 -21.04
N ILE A 616 24.56 -10.23 -20.02
CA ILE A 616 24.70 -9.49 -18.76
C ILE A 616 25.95 -9.94 -18.00
N THR A 617 26.23 -11.26 -17.97
CA THR A 617 27.45 -11.79 -17.36
C THR A 617 28.70 -11.24 -18.05
N ALA A 618 28.72 -11.19 -19.38
CA ALA A 618 29.85 -10.66 -20.15
C ALA A 618 30.10 -9.16 -19.89
N GLU A 619 29.04 -8.35 -19.76
CA GLU A 619 29.15 -6.92 -19.43
C GLU A 619 29.68 -6.68 -18.02
N LEU A 620 29.21 -7.45 -17.02
CA LEU A 620 29.56 -7.24 -15.61
C LEU A 620 30.94 -7.79 -15.24
N THR A 621 31.43 -8.84 -15.90
CA THR A 621 32.72 -9.48 -15.57
C THR A 621 33.91 -8.88 -16.33
N ASN A 622 33.66 -8.11 -17.39
CA ASN A 622 34.69 -7.50 -18.24
C ASN A 622 34.39 -6.00 -18.50
N PRO A 623 34.43 -5.14 -17.47
CA PRO A 623 34.18 -3.72 -17.65
C PRO A 623 35.32 -3.10 -18.48
N LYS A 624 35.03 -2.68 -19.72
CA LYS A 624 35.96 -1.81 -20.46
C LYS A 624 36.08 -0.49 -19.69
N LEU A 625 37.28 -0.18 -19.23
CA LEU A 625 37.63 1.11 -18.63
C LEU A 625 37.56 2.21 -19.70
N ASP A 626 36.41 2.85 -19.82
CA ASP A 626 36.30 4.08 -20.61
C ASP A 626 36.78 5.27 -19.76
N VAL A 627 38.03 5.67 -19.98
CA VAL A 627 38.60 6.91 -19.47
C VAL A 627 38.00 8.06 -20.26
N PHE A 628 37.01 8.75 -19.67
CA PHE A 628 36.43 9.95 -20.26
C PHE A 628 37.37 11.15 -20.09
N ASN A 629 37.83 11.70 -21.21
CA ASN A 629 38.39 13.05 -21.29
C ASN A 629 37.55 13.90 -22.26
N ALA A 630 37.61 15.23 -22.08
CA ALA A 630 36.67 16.23 -22.57
C ALA A 630 36.49 16.34 -24.11
N ASN A 631 37.11 15.44 -24.90
CA ASN A 631 37.01 15.39 -26.36
C ASN A 631 36.47 14.05 -26.89
N SER A 632 35.88 13.19 -26.05
CA SER A 632 35.32 11.90 -26.50
C SER A 632 33.81 12.01 -26.80
N ASN A 633 33.46 11.88 -28.08
CA ASN A 633 32.08 11.73 -28.54
C ASN A 633 31.59 10.30 -28.26
N ILE A 634 30.46 10.17 -27.57
CA ILE A 634 29.76 8.90 -27.38
C ILE A 634 29.09 8.52 -28.70
N THR A 635 29.77 7.72 -29.50
CA THR A 635 29.14 6.96 -30.59
C THR A 635 28.90 5.54 -30.10
N SER A 636 27.63 5.16 -30.02
CA SER A 636 27.18 3.77 -30.15
C SER A 636 27.97 3.09 -31.27
N GLY A 637 28.34 1.81 -31.08
CA GLY A 637 29.10 1.04 -32.06
C GLY A 637 28.53 1.15 -33.48
N PRO A 638 29.33 0.85 -34.52
CA PRO A 638 28.98 1.15 -35.90
C PRO A 638 27.65 0.48 -36.27
N LEU A 639 26.60 1.31 -36.41
CA LEU A 639 25.32 0.89 -36.95
C LEU A 639 25.55 0.39 -38.37
N THR A 640 24.94 -0.76 -38.70
CA THR A 640 24.95 -1.28 -40.07
C THR A 640 24.15 -0.33 -40.96
N ILE A 641 24.81 0.18 -42.01
CA ILE A 641 24.24 1.13 -42.95
C ILE A 641 23.62 0.37 -44.13
N PHE A 642 22.40 0.74 -44.51
CA PHE A 642 21.67 0.23 -45.67
C PHE A 642 21.35 1.37 -46.66
N PRO A 643 21.25 1.07 -47.97
CA PRO A 643 20.77 2.04 -48.96
C PRO A 643 19.35 2.54 -48.66
N LEU A 644 19.06 3.79 -49.00
CA LEU A 644 17.77 4.43 -48.73
C LEU A 644 16.57 3.63 -49.25
N GLU A 645 16.73 2.96 -50.40
CA GLU A 645 15.69 2.18 -51.07
C GLU A 645 15.28 0.92 -50.28
N GLN A 646 16.13 0.45 -49.36
CA GLN A 646 15.85 -0.70 -48.50
C GLN A 646 15.12 -0.32 -47.21
N LEU A 647 15.06 0.98 -46.88
CA LEU A 647 14.52 1.47 -45.61
C LEU A 647 13.27 2.34 -45.79
N ALA A 648 13.22 3.13 -46.86
CA ALA A 648 12.13 4.06 -47.13
C ALA A 648 10.89 3.35 -47.71
N ASN A 649 9.72 3.62 -47.14
CA ASN A 649 8.41 3.09 -47.57
C ASN A 649 8.31 1.56 -47.59
N LYS A 650 9.15 0.88 -46.80
CA LYS A 650 9.10 -0.57 -46.64
C LYS A 650 8.20 -0.98 -45.47
N PRO A 651 7.37 -2.03 -45.61
CA PRO A 651 6.66 -2.63 -44.48
C PRO A 651 7.67 -3.28 -43.51
N VAL A 652 7.30 -3.45 -42.24
CA VAL A 652 8.21 -3.91 -41.17
C VAL A 652 8.80 -5.29 -41.49
N GLU A 653 8.03 -6.12 -42.19
CA GLU A 653 8.39 -7.48 -42.59
C GLU A 653 9.44 -7.53 -43.72
N GLU A 654 9.65 -6.43 -44.44
CA GLU A 654 10.65 -6.31 -45.52
C GLU A 654 11.93 -5.55 -45.09
N LEU A 655 12.03 -5.12 -43.83
CA LEU A 655 13.21 -4.43 -43.33
C LEU A 655 14.38 -5.42 -43.08
N PRO A 656 15.64 -5.01 -43.32
CA PRO A 656 16.79 -5.83 -42.98
C PRO A 656 16.84 -6.20 -41.49
N GLU A 657 17.34 -7.39 -41.20
CA GLU A 657 17.45 -7.92 -39.84
C GLU A 657 18.31 -6.99 -38.97
N GLY A 658 17.78 -6.58 -37.81
CA GLY A 658 18.44 -5.65 -36.88
C GLY A 658 18.14 -4.16 -37.09
N VAL A 659 17.29 -3.79 -38.07
CA VAL A 659 16.81 -2.41 -38.24
C VAL A 659 15.63 -2.13 -37.31
N ASP A 660 15.76 -1.11 -36.45
CA ASP A 660 14.64 -0.61 -35.65
C ASP A 660 13.66 0.16 -36.56
N PRO A 661 12.40 -0.29 -36.73
CA PRO A 661 11.42 0.36 -37.58
C PRO A 661 11.13 1.80 -37.19
N SER A 662 11.33 2.15 -35.92
CA SER A 662 11.12 3.49 -35.37
C SER A 662 12.35 4.40 -35.50
N ARG A 663 13.50 3.89 -35.98
CA ARG A 663 14.79 4.61 -36.11
C ARG A 663 15.52 4.28 -37.41
N ARG A 664 14.78 4.09 -38.51
CA ARG A 664 15.33 3.71 -39.83
C ARG A 664 16.40 4.68 -40.35
N GLU A 665 16.27 5.97 -40.04
CA GLU A 665 17.20 7.01 -40.45
C GLU A 665 18.62 6.83 -39.88
N GLU A 666 18.77 6.11 -38.77
CA GLU A 666 20.07 5.89 -38.15
C GLU A 666 20.89 4.82 -38.87
N HIS A 667 20.24 4.06 -39.75
CA HIS A 667 20.85 3.07 -40.62
C HIS A 667 21.17 3.63 -42.01
N LEU A 668 21.06 4.94 -42.23
CA LEU A 668 21.45 5.59 -43.49
C LEU A 668 22.90 6.08 -43.43
N SER A 669 23.56 6.09 -44.60
CA SER A 669 24.81 6.81 -44.75
C SER A 669 24.57 8.31 -44.57
N VAL A 670 25.58 9.09 -44.19
CA VAL A 670 25.44 10.55 -44.05
C VAL A 670 24.98 11.20 -45.37
N GLU A 671 25.40 10.65 -46.50
CA GLU A 671 25.01 11.10 -47.84
C GLU A 671 23.54 10.80 -48.11
N ASP A 672 23.08 9.57 -47.84
CA ASP A 672 21.69 9.16 -48.05
C ASP A 672 20.73 9.83 -47.06
N PHE A 673 21.17 10.05 -45.82
CA PHE A 673 20.42 10.81 -44.82
C PHE A 673 20.19 12.24 -45.30
N THR A 674 21.25 12.91 -45.77
CA THR A 674 21.17 14.29 -46.24
C THR A 674 20.31 14.37 -47.52
N LYS A 675 20.38 13.36 -48.39
CA LYS A 675 19.54 13.24 -49.59
C LYS A 675 18.07 13.01 -49.25
N ALA A 676 17.77 12.20 -48.25
CA ALA A 676 16.40 11.85 -47.85
C ALA A 676 15.70 12.98 -47.07
N LEU A 677 16.39 13.57 -46.09
CA LEU A 677 15.82 14.52 -45.14
C LEU A 677 16.18 15.99 -45.44
N GLY A 678 17.05 16.24 -46.43
CA GLY A 678 17.45 17.58 -46.85
C GLY A 678 18.29 18.35 -45.83
N MET A 679 18.79 17.68 -44.80
CA MET A 679 19.61 18.26 -43.72
C MET A 679 20.58 17.22 -43.17
N THR A 680 21.62 17.68 -42.48
CA THR A 680 22.59 16.77 -41.86
C THR A 680 22.01 16.06 -40.63
N PRO A 681 22.53 14.87 -40.25
CA PRO A 681 22.10 14.18 -39.03
C PRO A 681 22.16 15.07 -37.78
N ALA A 682 23.22 15.86 -37.64
CA ALA A 682 23.37 16.79 -36.52
C ALA A 682 22.27 17.87 -36.49
N ALA A 683 21.88 18.40 -37.65
CA ALA A 683 20.80 19.37 -37.75
C ALA A 683 19.43 18.74 -37.46
N PHE A 684 19.22 17.49 -37.86
CA PHE A 684 18.01 16.74 -37.58
C PHE A 684 17.86 16.43 -36.08
N SER A 685 18.91 15.96 -35.43
CA SER A 685 18.93 15.67 -33.98
C SER A 685 18.64 16.91 -33.12
N ALA A 686 18.96 18.12 -33.63
CA ALA A 686 18.70 19.38 -32.94
C ALA A 686 17.22 19.83 -33.03
N LEU A 687 16.38 19.20 -33.85
CA LEU A 687 14.96 19.54 -33.96
C LEU A 687 14.16 18.95 -32.78
N PRO A 688 13.04 19.59 -32.35
CA PRO A 688 12.10 18.98 -31.42
C PRO A 688 11.56 17.62 -31.92
N ARG A 689 11.34 16.65 -31.02
CA ARG A 689 10.94 15.27 -31.36
C ARG A 689 9.72 15.18 -32.28
N TRP A 690 8.70 16.01 -32.06
CA TRP A 690 7.49 16.03 -32.91
C TRP A 690 7.80 16.43 -34.36
N LYS A 691 8.79 17.30 -34.57
CA LYS A 691 9.22 17.76 -35.89
C LYS A 691 10.09 16.72 -36.60
N GLN A 692 10.92 16.00 -35.85
CA GLN A 692 11.66 14.84 -36.34
C GLN A 692 10.70 13.74 -36.83
N GLN A 693 9.67 13.40 -36.05
CA GLN A 693 8.68 12.40 -36.42
C GLN A 693 7.87 12.78 -37.67
N ASN A 694 7.46 14.05 -37.78
CA ASN A 694 6.73 14.52 -38.97
C ASN A 694 7.59 14.42 -40.25
N LEU A 695 8.87 14.78 -40.20
CA LEU A 695 9.80 14.65 -41.33
C LEU A 695 10.02 13.18 -41.72
N LYS A 696 10.15 12.28 -40.73
CA LYS A 696 10.29 10.84 -40.99
C LYS A 696 9.05 10.27 -41.66
N LYS A 697 7.85 10.64 -41.20
CA LYS A 697 6.58 10.23 -41.82
C LYS A 697 6.46 10.72 -43.25
N GLU A 698 6.83 11.97 -43.52
CA GLU A 698 6.78 12.55 -44.86
C GLU A 698 7.72 11.84 -45.85
N LYS A 699 8.87 11.35 -45.36
CA LYS A 699 9.89 10.69 -46.19
C LYS A 699 9.86 9.15 -46.15
N GLY A 700 8.85 8.56 -45.50
CA GLY A 700 8.67 7.10 -45.46
C GLY A 700 9.67 6.37 -44.57
N LEU A 701 10.27 7.06 -43.59
CA LEU A 701 11.24 6.52 -42.64
C LEU A 701 10.64 6.32 -41.23
N PHE A 702 9.31 6.26 -41.13
CA PHE A 702 8.55 6.06 -39.90
C PHE A 702 7.74 4.77 -39.96
#